data_AF-A0A1I7LNJ1-F1
#
_entry.id   AF-A0A1I7LNJ1-F1
#
_cell.length_a   1.000
_cell.length_b   1.000
_cell.length_c   1.000
_cell.angle_alpha   90.00
_cell.angle_beta   90.00
_cell.angle_gamma   90.00
#
_symmetry.space_group_name_H-M   'P 1'
#
loop_
_entity.id
_entity.type
_entity.pdbx_description
1 polymer ?
#
loop_
_entity_poly.entity_id
_entity_poly.type
_entity_poly.pdbx_seq_one_letter_code
_entity_poly.pdbx_strand_id
1 'polypeptide(L)'
;MILRKASASSVLLALLAMGGDANAVITIPGKQIENLNRGAVAIQSPAGVFISWRQLATDAAGTTFNVYRGGVKLNGAPLDALNYTDASGTAAGSYAVRAVVGGVEQQGAEAGATWAQPYKAIPVQAPPAGTTPTGQAYTYEINDGAPADLDGDGSYEIVVKWQPTNAQDNSLSGYTGNTYLDAYKLDGTRMWRIDLGKNIRAGAHYTTFLAYDFDGDGQAEVMAKTADGTVDGQGVVIGSASADHRNSAGYILTGPEFLTVFNGLTGAAMKTVDYLPARGTVSSWGDSYGNRVDRFLGGVANLDGNRPSAIFSRGYYTRAVVAAWDWRDGALTSRWVFDTNVSGAAARGQGAHWFATGDVDGDGKDDIVYGAATIDSYGQFKYSTGLGHGDALHFGKFDPSRSGQQIYMVHETPSVYGATGSGMHDAATGALLWGASGSNADVGRGVCFDIDPNHAGEECWASRGGFRSATGALINATAPTAYMNFAAWWDGDLLREPMGGTSIDKFDPVTRTGSRIVDAALNGAASNNGTKATPVLSADLFGDWREEVVWRNSGNTELQVYSTTIPTATRINTLMHNPQYRTQVAGQNAGYNQPPHPSFYLGHGATSFPQDPVHIPYDGTGTVQAETAIVGGGTAAKTDRAGYRSTGFLTFPASGGSAEFGRINGGAGGAKTITIRYANGNPTPRTGVLRVNGVAQAVTFKITGGWTNWSTATATVNLAAGANNTLRFESTGQGLGNIDELIVP
;
A
#
# COMPACT_ATOMS: atom_id res chain seq x y z
N MET A 1 40.54 -24.92 -76.40
CA MET A 1 39.48 -25.53 -77.22
C MET A 1 38.16 -25.33 -76.46
N ILE A 2 37.34 -24.36 -76.90
CA ILE A 2 35.91 -24.11 -76.55
C ILE A 2 35.62 -23.76 -75.06
N LEU A 3 34.93 -22.69 -74.61
CA LEU A 3 34.47 -21.36 -75.05
C LEU A 3 33.89 -20.68 -73.76
N ARG A 4 34.13 -19.37 -73.56
CA ARG A 4 33.36 -18.36 -72.74
C ARG A 4 33.35 -18.47 -71.20
N LYS A 5 33.86 -17.46 -70.46
CA LYS A 5 33.18 -16.23 -69.90
C LYS A 5 31.95 -16.57 -69.03
N ALA A 6 31.65 -15.98 -67.86
CA ALA A 6 32.25 -15.03 -66.93
C ALA A 6 31.27 -14.89 -65.72
N SER A 7 31.75 -14.31 -64.61
CA SER A 7 31.02 -13.50 -63.60
C SER A 7 30.09 -14.16 -62.56
N ALA A 8 30.24 -13.62 -61.35
CA ALA A 8 29.65 -14.01 -60.07
C ALA A 8 28.19 -13.57 -59.88
N SER A 9 27.45 -14.25 -59.01
CA SER A 9 26.32 -13.70 -58.24
C SER A 9 25.93 -14.58 -57.05
N SER A 10 25.93 -13.95 -55.86
CA SER A 10 24.88 -13.97 -54.85
C SER A 10 24.35 -15.33 -54.36
N VAL A 11 24.77 -15.73 -53.16
CA VAL A 11 24.07 -16.71 -52.33
C VAL A 11 22.81 -16.03 -51.77
N LEU A 12 21.65 -16.45 -52.26
CA LEU A 12 20.34 -16.02 -51.80
C LEU A 12 19.99 -16.79 -50.52
N LEU A 13 19.78 -16.03 -49.44
CA LEU A 13 19.27 -16.49 -48.15
C LEU A 13 17.82 -16.98 -48.33
N ALA A 14 17.57 -18.26 -48.10
CA ALA A 14 16.21 -18.80 -48.08
C ALA A 14 15.51 -18.37 -46.78
N LEU A 15 14.50 -17.50 -46.90
CA LEU A 15 13.55 -17.19 -45.84
C LEU A 15 12.80 -18.48 -45.44
N LEU A 16 13.10 -19.03 -44.26
CA LEU A 16 12.12 -19.79 -43.49
C LEU A 16 11.31 -18.77 -42.67
N ALA A 17 10.12 -18.43 -43.17
CA ALA A 17 9.09 -17.81 -42.37
C ALA A 17 8.54 -18.86 -41.40
N MET A 18 9.17 -18.98 -40.22
CA MET A 18 8.51 -19.56 -39.06
C MET A 18 7.57 -18.49 -38.53
N GLY A 19 6.27 -18.72 -38.67
CA GLY A 19 5.24 -17.89 -38.08
C GLY A 19 5.50 -17.77 -36.59
N GLY A 20 5.72 -16.55 -36.13
CA GLY A 20 5.77 -16.25 -34.71
C GLY A 20 4.41 -16.56 -34.11
N ASP A 21 4.38 -17.53 -33.20
CA ASP A 21 3.32 -17.60 -32.21
C ASP A 21 3.32 -16.26 -31.48
N ALA A 22 2.30 -15.45 -31.75
CA ALA A 22 2.03 -14.26 -30.96
C ALA A 22 1.76 -14.74 -29.55
N ASN A 23 2.76 -14.63 -28.67
CA ASN A 23 2.60 -14.79 -27.24
C ASN A 23 1.35 -14.00 -26.83
N ALA A 24 0.31 -14.73 -26.39
CA ALA A 24 -0.88 -14.11 -25.85
C ALA A 24 -0.46 -13.24 -24.68
N VAL A 25 -0.69 -11.94 -24.79
CA VAL A 25 -0.51 -10.99 -23.69
C VAL A 25 -1.50 -11.42 -22.60
N ILE A 26 -0.99 -12.01 -21.52
CA ILE A 26 -1.73 -12.17 -20.29
C ILE A 26 -1.86 -10.75 -19.74
N THR A 27 -3.01 -10.12 -19.92
CA THR A 27 -3.34 -8.88 -19.20
C THR A 27 -3.50 -9.26 -17.74
N ILE A 28 -2.50 -8.97 -16.91
CA ILE A 28 -2.67 -9.01 -15.46
C ILE A 28 -3.72 -7.92 -15.15
N PRO A 29 -4.78 -8.21 -14.34
CA PRO A 29 -5.86 -7.25 -14.05
C PRO A 29 -5.41 -5.94 -13.39
N GLY A 30 -4.12 -5.78 -13.07
CA GLY A 30 -3.58 -4.72 -12.22
C GLY A 30 -3.52 -5.12 -10.76
N LYS A 31 -3.01 -4.22 -9.91
CA LYS A 31 -2.91 -4.42 -8.45
C LYS A 31 -4.26 -4.13 -7.77
N GLN A 32 -4.60 -4.92 -6.76
CA GLN A 32 -5.78 -4.73 -5.92
C GLN A 32 -5.64 -3.42 -5.13
N ILE A 33 -6.68 -2.59 -5.15
CA ILE A 33 -6.81 -1.35 -4.37
C ILE A 33 -8.11 -1.37 -3.56
N GLU A 34 -8.17 -0.67 -2.43
CA GLU A 34 -9.38 -0.61 -1.62
C GLU A 34 -10.57 0.04 -2.37
N ASN A 35 -11.79 -0.39 -2.07
CA ASN A 35 -13.00 0.20 -2.63
C ASN A 35 -13.40 1.46 -1.86
N LEU A 36 -12.62 2.53 -2.04
CA LEU A 36 -12.83 3.76 -1.29
C LEU A 36 -14.08 4.53 -1.73
N ASN A 37 -14.80 5.09 -0.75
CA ASN A 37 -15.84 6.06 -1.00
C ASN A 37 -15.23 7.42 -1.39
N ARG A 38 -16.07 8.45 -1.59
CA ARG A 38 -15.57 9.78 -2.02
C ARG A 38 -14.70 10.50 -1.00
N GLY A 39 -14.67 10.05 0.26
CA GLY A 39 -13.92 10.73 1.32
C GLY A 39 -14.25 12.21 1.40
N ALA A 40 -15.50 12.62 1.12
CA ALA A 40 -15.84 14.03 1.14
C ALA A 40 -15.63 14.58 2.55
N VAL A 41 -14.97 15.74 2.66
CA VAL A 41 -14.72 16.40 3.94
C VAL A 41 -15.03 17.89 3.80
N ALA A 42 -15.60 18.48 4.85
CA ALA A 42 -15.92 19.91 4.91
C ALA A 42 -15.30 20.50 6.18
N ILE A 43 -14.51 21.56 6.03
CA ILE A 43 -13.71 22.17 7.10
C ILE A 43 -13.89 23.68 7.06
N GLN A 44 -14.21 24.27 8.21
CA GLN A 44 -14.26 25.72 8.37
C GLN A 44 -12.86 26.32 8.15
N SER A 45 -12.77 27.31 7.27
CA SER A 45 -11.57 28.09 7.02
C SER A 45 -11.87 29.60 7.15
N PRO A 46 -10.84 30.47 7.14
CA PRO A 46 -11.06 31.92 7.13
C PRO A 46 -11.83 32.42 5.89
N ALA A 47 -11.82 31.66 4.79
CA ALA A 47 -12.45 32.04 3.53
C ALA A 47 -13.88 31.48 3.35
N GLY A 48 -14.41 30.75 4.35
CA GLY A 48 -15.70 30.06 4.28
C GLY A 48 -15.58 28.61 4.73
N VAL A 49 -16.33 27.70 4.11
CA VAL A 49 -16.12 26.26 4.30
C VAL A 49 -15.38 25.70 3.09
N PHE A 50 -14.24 25.06 3.34
CA PHE A 50 -13.48 24.32 2.34
C PHE A 50 -14.01 22.89 2.26
N ILE A 51 -14.29 22.42 1.06
CA ILE A 51 -14.77 21.07 0.78
C ILE A 51 -13.79 20.40 -0.18
N SER A 52 -13.33 19.20 0.11
CA SER A 52 -12.52 18.38 -0.79
C SER A 52 -13.02 16.93 -0.83
N TRP A 53 -12.69 16.20 -1.90
CA TRP A 53 -13.11 14.81 -2.11
C TRP A 53 -12.19 14.09 -3.09
N ARG A 54 -12.24 12.76 -3.03
CA ARG A 54 -11.34 11.90 -3.79
C ARG A 54 -11.74 11.87 -5.27
N GLN A 55 -10.73 11.98 -6.11
CA GLN A 55 -10.75 11.34 -7.41
C GLN A 55 -10.36 9.87 -7.23
N LEU A 56 -11.21 8.94 -7.63
CA LEU A 56 -10.90 7.51 -7.54
C LEU A 56 -10.26 7.03 -8.84
N ALA A 57 -9.30 6.11 -8.74
CA ALA A 57 -8.74 5.44 -9.92
C ALA A 57 -9.77 4.66 -10.76
N THR A 58 -10.92 4.31 -10.16
CA THR A 58 -12.06 3.64 -10.82
C THR A 58 -13.03 4.60 -11.50
N ASP A 59 -12.83 5.92 -11.37
CA ASP A 59 -13.67 6.90 -12.03
C ASP A 59 -13.49 6.85 -13.55
N ALA A 60 -14.60 6.96 -14.26
CA ALA A 60 -14.56 7.12 -15.71
C ALA A 60 -13.81 8.41 -16.10
N ALA A 61 -13.06 8.36 -17.20
CA ALA A 61 -12.38 9.52 -17.74
C ALA A 61 -13.36 10.70 -17.98
N GLY A 62 -12.97 11.91 -17.57
CA GLY A 62 -13.80 13.12 -17.71
C GLY A 62 -14.92 13.26 -16.65
N THR A 63 -14.90 12.45 -15.58
CA THR A 63 -15.81 12.64 -14.45
C THR A 63 -15.65 14.04 -13.84
N THR A 64 -16.73 14.78 -13.67
CA THR A 64 -16.75 16.10 -13.01
C THR A 64 -17.64 16.05 -11.78
N PHE A 65 -17.74 17.14 -11.00
CA PHE A 65 -18.44 17.10 -9.70
C PHE A 65 -19.36 18.29 -9.46
N ASN A 66 -20.45 18.07 -8.73
CA ASN A 66 -21.29 19.11 -8.17
C ASN A 66 -21.22 19.08 -6.65
N VAL A 67 -21.20 20.27 -6.03
CA VAL A 67 -21.17 20.44 -4.57
C VAL A 67 -22.51 21.00 -4.12
N TYR A 68 -23.04 20.43 -3.04
CA TYR A 68 -24.32 20.79 -2.46
C TYR A 68 -24.12 21.24 -1.02
N ARG A 69 -24.92 22.21 -0.58
CA ARG A 69 -25.10 22.56 0.84
C ARG A 69 -26.57 22.48 1.21
N GLY A 70 -26.92 21.64 2.20
CA GLY A 70 -28.32 21.45 2.61
C GLY A 70 -29.24 21.05 1.45
N GLY A 71 -28.74 20.29 0.48
CA GLY A 71 -29.47 19.86 -0.71
C GLY A 71 -29.54 20.88 -1.85
N VAL A 72 -28.97 22.08 -1.69
CA VAL A 72 -28.90 23.11 -2.75
C VAL A 72 -27.54 23.07 -3.43
N LYS A 73 -27.53 22.91 -4.76
CA LYS A 73 -26.30 22.94 -5.57
C LYS A 73 -25.65 24.32 -5.51
N LEU A 74 -24.33 24.36 -5.30
CA LEU A 74 -23.56 25.59 -5.13
C LEU A 74 -22.90 26.09 -6.41
N ASN A 75 -22.40 25.18 -7.24
CA ASN A 75 -21.67 25.50 -8.46
C ASN A 75 -22.61 25.61 -9.68
N GLY A 76 -22.37 26.59 -10.56
CA GLY A 76 -23.20 26.81 -11.77
C GLY A 76 -22.99 25.76 -12.87
N ALA A 77 -21.76 25.26 -13.02
CA ALA A 77 -21.38 24.19 -13.94
C ALA A 77 -20.56 23.12 -13.20
N PRO A 78 -20.60 21.83 -13.62
CA PRO A 78 -19.79 20.78 -13.00
C PRO A 78 -18.31 21.14 -12.91
N LEU A 79 -17.74 20.91 -11.73
CA LEU A 79 -16.36 21.23 -11.38
C LEU A 79 -15.40 20.16 -11.89
N ASP A 80 -14.29 20.61 -12.48
CA ASP A 80 -13.13 19.76 -12.73
C ASP A 80 -12.16 19.72 -11.53
N ALA A 81 -12.29 20.67 -10.59
CA ALA A 81 -11.56 20.65 -9.34
C ALA A 81 -12.04 19.53 -8.40
N LEU A 82 -11.16 19.11 -7.49
CA LEU A 82 -11.46 18.15 -6.41
C LEU A 82 -11.67 18.84 -5.06
N ASN A 83 -11.74 20.16 -5.08
CA ASN A 83 -12.08 20.97 -3.92
C ASN A 83 -12.94 22.18 -4.33
N TYR A 84 -13.59 22.78 -3.34
CA TYR A 84 -14.45 23.94 -3.48
C TYR A 84 -14.50 24.73 -2.17
N THR A 85 -14.44 26.06 -2.24
CA THR A 85 -14.64 26.92 -1.08
C THR A 85 -16.00 27.62 -1.16
N ASP A 86 -16.91 27.27 -0.26
CA ASP A 86 -18.16 27.98 -0.08
C ASP A 86 -17.95 29.19 0.85
N ALA A 87 -17.78 30.37 0.25
CA ALA A 87 -17.56 31.62 0.98
C ALA A 87 -18.72 32.03 1.89
N SER A 88 -19.93 31.50 1.66
CA SER A 88 -21.09 31.75 2.50
C SER A 88 -21.32 30.66 3.55
N GLY A 89 -20.46 29.63 3.54
CA GLY A 89 -20.54 28.46 4.41
C GLY A 89 -20.23 28.78 5.85
N THR A 90 -20.79 27.97 6.75
CA THR A 90 -20.46 27.99 8.18
C THR A 90 -20.29 26.56 8.69
N ALA A 91 -19.72 26.38 9.87
CA ALA A 91 -19.60 25.08 10.52
C ALA A 91 -20.95 24.37 10.78
N ALA A 92 -22.09 25.07 10.67
CA ALA A 92 -23.41 24.45 10.73
C ALA A 92 -23.88 23.87 9.38
N GLY A 93 -23.14 24.10 8.29
CA GLY A 93 -23.46 23.58 6.97
C GLY A 93 -23.29 22.07 6.88
N SER A 94 -24.16 21.43 6.09
CA SER A 94 -24.01 20.04 5.65
C SER A 94 -23.73 20.02 4.16
N TYR A 95 -22.68 19.30 3.76
CA TYR A 95 -22.20 19.29 2.38
C TYR A 95 -22.26 17.90 1.79
N ALA A 96 -22.51 17.84 0.49
CA ALA A 96 -22.45 16.61 -0.29
C ALA A 96 -21.81 16.86 -1.65
N VAL A 97 -21.13 15.85 -2.19
CA VAL A 97 -20.52 15.88 -3.51
C VAL A 97 -21.19 14.83 -4.39
N ARG A 98 -21.49 15.19 -5.63
CA ARG A 98 -22.06 14.28 -6.63
C ARG A 98 -21.19 14.23 -7.87
N ALA A 99 -20.74 13.04 -8.24
CA ALA A 99 -20.05 12.84 -9.50
C ALA A 99 -21.02 13.06 -10.69
N VAL A 100 -20.48 13.51 -11.81
CA VAL A 100 -21.17 13.69 -13.08
C VAL A 100 -20.39 12.91 -14.13
N VAL A 101 -20.97 11.81 -14.58
CA VAL A 101 -20.34 10.85 -15.50
C VAL A 101 -21.11 10.87 -16.82
N GLY A 102 -20.44 11.19 -17.92
CA GLY A 102 -21.10 11.30 -19.23
C GLY A 102 -22.25 12.33 -19.27
N GLY A 103 -22.19 13.37 -18.42
CA GLY A 103 -23.24 14.37 -18.26
C GLY A 103 -24.39 13.96 -17.33
N VAL A 104 -24.36 12.77 -16.75
CA VAL A 104 -25.38 12.27 -15.81
C VAL A 104 -24.85 12.35 -14.38
N GLU A 105 -25.58 13.08 -13.53
CA GLU A 105 -25.29 13.16 -12.10
C GLU A 105 -25.55 11.81 -11.40
N GLN A 106 -24.60 11.39 -10.56
CA GLN A 106 -24.62 10.15 -9.80
C GLN A 106 -25.16 10.37 -8.38
N GLN A 107 -25.30 9.29 -7.61
CA GLN A 107 -25.60 9.37 -6.18
C GLN A 107 -24.54 10.21 -5.45
N GLY A 108 -24.98 11.00 -4.47
CA GLY A 108 -24.09 11.85 -3.69
C GLY A 108 -23.40 11.14 -2.54
N ALA A 109 -22.23 11.66 -2.16
CA ALA A 109 -21.50 11.33 -0.96
C ALA A 109 -21.53 12.52 0.00
N GLU A 110 -21.96 12.27 1.24
CA GLU A 110 -22.03 13.28 2.29
C GLU A 110 -20.64 13.53 2.88
N ALA A 111 -20.33 14.78 3.22
CA ALA A 111 -19.07 15.19 3.84
C ALA A 111 -19.05 15.05 5.38
N GLY A 112 -20.12 14.49 5.95
CA GLY A 112 -20.36 14.47 7.38
C GLY A 112 -20.60 15.86 7.98
N ALA A 113 -20.42 15.97 9.29
CA ALA A 113 -20.48 17.25 9.99
C ALA A 113 -19.27 18.12 9.63
N THR A 114 -19.49 19.39 9.29
CA THR A 114 -18.40 20.34 8.99
C THR A 114 -17.52 20.57 10.21
N TRP A 115 -16.21 20.48 10.04
CA TRP A 115 -15.26 20.64 11.14
C TRP A 115 -15.12 22.11 11.49
N ALA A 116 -15.27 22.44 12.77
CA ALA A 116 -15.08 23.81 13.26
C ALA A 116 -13.60 24.17 13.48
N GLN A 117 -12.72 23.17 13.50
CA GLN A 117 -11.28 23.26 13.76
C GLN A 117 -10.52 22.68 12.57
N PRO A 118 -9.22 22.97 12.40
CA PRO A 118 -8.41 22.42 11.30
C PRO A 118 -8.13 20.91 11.43
N TYR A 119 -8.64 20.27 12.48
CA TYR A 119 -8.51 18.84 12.71
C TYR A 119 -9.82 18.25 13.21
N LYS A 120 -9.96 16.94 13.01
CA LYS A 120 -10.97 16.09 13.64
C LYS A 120 -10.37 15.40 14.85
N ALA A 121 -10.98 15.59 16.01
CA ALA A 121 -10.65 14.83 17.22
C ALA A 121 -11.35 13.46 17.18
N ILE A 122 -10.57 12.39 17.34
CA ILE A 122 -11.05 11.02 17.53
C ILE A 122 -10.77 10.65 18.99
N PRO A 123 -11.78 10.64 19.87
CA PRO A 123 -11.56 10.26 21.27
C PRO A 123 -11.15 8.80 21.37
N VAL A 124 -10.10 8.53 22.14
CA VAL A 124 -9.58 7.17 22.37
C VAL A 124 -9.67 6.80 23.85
N GLN A 125 -9.52 5.51 24.15
CA GLN A 125 -9.62 5.00 25.52
C GLN A 125 -8.30 4.33 25.91
N ALA A 126 -7.47 5.02 26.69
CA ALA A 126 -6.18 4.48 27.10
C ALA A 126 -6.30 3.10 27.81
N PRO A 127 -5.37 2.16 27.57
CA PRO A 127 -5.23 0.97 28.42
C PRO A 127 -4.94 1.34 29.88
N PRO A 128 -5.34 0.49 30.84
CA PRO A 128 -5.09 0.74 32.25
C PRO A 128 -3.58 0.76 32.54
N ALA A 129 -3.13 1.66 33.41
CA ALA A 129 -1.76 1.67 33.92
C ALA A 129 -1.39 0.34 34.58
N GLY A 130 -0.10 0.03 34.66
CA GLY A 130 0.38 -1.23 35.21
C GLY A 130 1.70 -1.11 35.95
N THR A 131 2.14 -2.24 36.51
CA THR A 131 3.40 -2.37 37.24
C THR A 131 4.13 -3.61 36.78
N THR A 132 5.42 -3.50 36.50
CA THR A 132 6.26 -4.63 36.09
C THR A 132 6.52 -5.60 37.25
N PRO A 133 7.04 -6.82 36.99
CA PRO A 133 7.46 -7.74 38.05
C PRO A 133 8.50 -7.16 39.03
N THR A 134 9.23 -6.11 38.64
CA THR A 134 10.22 -5.42 39.49
C THR A 134 9.64 -4.23 40.25
N GLY A 135 8.32 -4.01 40.20
CA GLY A 135 7.65 -2.90 40.91
C GLY A 135 7.69 -1.56 40.17
N GLN A 136 8.18 -1.51 38.92
CA GLN A 136 8.19 -0.27 38.13
C GLN A 136 6.79 0.02 37.57
N ALA A 137 6.19 1.14 37.96
CA ALA A 137 4.94 1.61 37.39
C ALA A 137 5.12 2.14 35.96
N TYR A 138 4.11 1.99 35.12
CA TYR A 138 4.04 2.54 33.78
C TYR A 138 2.60 2.92 33.39
N THR A 139 2.49 3.84 32.45
CA THR A 139 1.25 4.28 31.79
C THR A 139 1.37 4.04 30.29
N TYR A 140 0.40 4.52 29.50
CA TYR A 140 0.36 4.31 28.05
C TYR A 140 0.37 5.62 27.26
N GLU A 141 1.05 5.57 26.13
CA GLU A 141 1.04 6.61 25.11
C GLU A 141 0.45 6.04 23.82
N ILE A 142 -0.40 6.84 23.16
CA ILE A 142 -0.79 6.60 21.77
C ILE A 142 0.50 6.60 20.96
N ASN A 143 0.68 5.67 20.02
CA ASN A 143 1.89 5.52 19.23
C ASN A 143 1.55 5.29 17.75
N ASP A 144 2.40 4.58 17.00
CA ASP A 144 2.25 4.43 15.55
C ASP A 144 0.87 3.87 15.13
N GLY A 145 0.38 4.30 13.97
CA GLY A 145 -0.89 3.90 13.40
C GLY A 145 -0.80 3.41 11.95
N ALA A 146 -1.88 2.79 11.47
CA ALA A 146 -2.07 2.45 10.06
C ALA A 146 -3.55 2.63 9.66
N PRO A 147 -3.85 3.11 8.44
CA PRO A 147 -5.20 3.18 7.93
C PRO A 147 -5.61 1.87 7.28
N ALA A 148 -6.88 1.49 7.44
CA ALA A 148 -7.47 0.32 6.79
C ALA A 148 -9.00 0.42 6.81
N ASP A 149 -9.66 0.01 5.73
CA ASP A 149 -11.12 -0.14 5.71
C ASP A 149 -11.48 -1.50 6.31
N LEU A 150 -11.82 -1.53 7.59
CA LEU A 150 -11.95 -2.77 8.36
C LEU A 150 -13.34 -3.40 8.26
N ASP A 151 -14.32 -2.67 7.72
CA ASP A 151 -15.70 -3.13 7.58
C ASP A 151 -16.29 -3.02 6.17
N GLY A 152 -15.52 -2.49 5.22
CA GLY A 152 -15.85 -2.44 3.79
C GLY A 152 -16.78 -1.29 3.42
N ASP A 153 -16.85 -0.23 4.23
CA ASP A 153 -17.70 0.94 3.98
C ASP A 153 -17.06 2.01 3.06
N GLY A 154 -15.80 1.79 2.67
CA GLY A 154 -15.00 2.68 1.83
C GLY A 154 -14.36 3.85 2.58
N SER A 155 -14.48 3.88 3.92
CA SER A 155 -13.80 4.82 4.81
C SER A 155 -12.70 4.11 5.57
N TYR A 156 -11.63 4.83 5.90
CA TYR A 156 -10.59 4.26 6.76
C TYR A 156 -10.99 4.33 8.23
N GLU A 157 -10.82 3.21 8.91
CA GLU A 157 -10.49 3.18 10.33
C GLU A 157 -9.00 3.46 10.53
N ILE A 158 -8.64 3.77 11.77
CA ILE A 158 -7.24 3.87 12.21
C ILE A 158 -6.96 2.77 13.22
N VAL A 159 -6.05 1.85 12.85
CA VAL A 159 -5.45 0.91 13.79
C VAL A 159 -4.31 1.61 14.50
N VAL A 160 -4.32 1.62 15.83
CA VAL A 160 -3.39 2.37 16.68
C VAL A 160 -2.66 1.45 17.63
N LYS A 161 -1.34 1.58 17.69
CA LYS A 161 -0.49 0.96 18.70
C LYS A 161 -0.49 1.81 19.97
N TRP A 162 -0.75 1.19 21.11
CA TRP A 162 -0.44 1.78 22.42
C TRP A 162 0.90 1.25 22.92
N GLN A 163 1.78 2.18 23.27
CA GLN A 163 3.10 1.87 23.81
C GLN A 163 3.16 2.22 25.30
N PRO A 164 3.62 1.32 26.18
CA PRO A 164 3.82 1.65 27.59
C PRO A 164 5.01 2.61 27.74
N THR A 165 4.95 3.50 28.74
CA THR A 165 5.99 4.53 28.99
C THR A 165 7.36 3.96 29.40
N ASN A 166 7.45 2.65 29.63
CA ASN A 166 8.69 1.92 29.90
C ASN A 166 9.14 1.01 28.75
N ALA A 167 8.65 1.22 27.52
CA ALA A 167 9.14 0.55 26.32
C ALA A 167 10.65 0.74 26.14
N GLN A 168 11.31 -0.22 25.49
CA GLN A 168 12.76 -0.32 25.44
C GLN A 168 13.28 -0.39 24.00
N ASP A 169 14.44 0.22 23.74
CA ASP A 169 15.25 -0.20 22.61
C ASP A 169 15.86 -1.59 22.89
N ASN A 170 16.17 -2.33 21.83
CA ASN A 170 16.78 -3.67 21.91
C ASN A 170 18.12 -3.71 22.65
N SER A 171 18.85 -2.60 22.70
CA SER A 171 20.11 -2.50 23.45
C SER A 171 19.90 -2.39 24.96
N LEU A 172 18.69 -2.10 25.44
CA LEU A 172 18.39 -1.83 26.83
C LEU A 172 17.64 -3.00 27.48
N SER A 173 18.13 -3.45 28.63
CA SER A 173 17.42 -4.39 29.50
C SER A 173 16.31 -3.68 30.28
N GLY A 174 15.25 -4.42 30.64
CA GLY A 174 14.14 -3.94 31.44
C GLY A 174 12.84 -4.63 31.04
N TYR A 175 11.97 -4.89 32.02
CA TYR A 175 10.59 -5.30 31.73
C TYR A 175 9.84 -4.15 31.07
N THR A 176 8.92 -4.50 30.17
CA THR A 176 7.98 -3.54 29.58
C THR A 176 6.55 -3.90 29.98
N GLY A 177 5.66 -2.91 29.96
CA GLY A 177 4.22 -3.19 29.86
C GLY A 177 3.88 -3.94 28.57
N ASN A 178 2.62 -4.38 28.44
CA ASN A 178 2.14 -5.01 27.22
C ASN A 178 2.00 -3.96 26.10
N THR A 179 2.08 -4.37 24.84
CA THR A 179 1.66 -3.55 23.71
C THR A 179 0.20 -3.87 23.38
N TYR A 180 -0.61 -2.85 23.07
CA TYR A 180 -1.98 -3.03 22.60
C TYR A 180 -2.14 -2.50 21.17
N LEU A 181 -3.05 -3.12 20.42
CA LEU A 181 -3.56 -2.58 19.16
C LEU A 181 -5.06 -2.31 19.34
N ASP A 182 -5.51 -1.12 19.02
CA ASP A 182 -6.93 -0.78 18.95
C ASP A 182 -7.30 -0.41 17.51
N ALA A 183 -8.55 -0.62 17.13
CA ALA A 183 -9.13 -0.03 15.93
C ALA A 183 -10.20 1.00 16.28
N TYR A 184 -10.15 2.15 15.60
CA TYR A 184 -11.06 3.26 15.79
C TYR A 184 -11.67 3.70 14.45
N LYS A 185 -13.00 3.82 14.41
CA LYS A 185 -13.67 4.63 13.39
C LYS A 185 -13.36 6.10 13.60
N LEU A 186 -13.46 6.90 12.54
CA LEU A 186 -13.22 8.36 12.62
C LEU A 186 -14.18 9.09 13.57
N ASP A 187 -15.30 8.49 13.96
CA ASP A 187 -16.24 9.07 14.95
C ASP A 187 -15.84 8.81 16.41
N GLY A 188 -14.76 8.05 16.67
CA GLY A 188 -14.31 7.69 18.02
C GLY A 188 -14.82 6.34 18.52
N THR A 189 -15.62 5.62 17.73
CA THR A 189 -16.04 4.26 18.06
C THR A 189 -14.83 3.34 18.07
N ARG A 190 -14.47 2.80 19.24
CA ARG A 190 -13.49 1.71 19.35
C ARG A 190 -14.13 0.40 18.96
N MET A 191 -13.68 -0.19 17.87
CA MET A 191 -14.20 -1.46 17.37
C MET A 191 -13.73 -2.64 18.25
N TRP A 192 -12.44 -2.67 18.57
CA TRP A 192 -11.83 -3.74 19.38
C TRP A 192 -10.49 -3.31 19.97
N ARG A 193 -9.95 -4.17 20.84
CA ARG A 193 -8.60 -4.09 21.42
C ARG A 193 -7.94 -5.47 21.43
N ILE A 194 -6.73 -5.58 20.88
CA ILE A 194 -5.84 -6.73 21.02
C ILE A 194 -4.79 -6.41 22.08
N ASP A 195 -4.61 -7.30 23.05
CA ASP A 195 -3.50 -7.27 24.02
C ASP A 195 -2.42 -8.24 23.57
N LEU A 196 -1.26 -7.76 23.11
CA LEU A 196 -0.18 -8.65 22.65
C LEU A 196 0.44 -9.48 23.78
N GLY A 197 0.17 -9.11 25.04
CA GLY A 197 0.55 -9.88 26.20
C GLY A 197 2.01 -9.76 26.57
N LYS A 198 2.35 -10.36 27.72
CA LYS A 198 3.67 -10.24 28.36
C LYS A 198 4.84 -10.82 27.54
N ASN A 199 4.54 -11.69 26.57
CA ASN A 199 5.54 -12.38 25.77
C ASN A 199 5.91 -11.64 24.47
N ILE A 200 5.35 -10.44 24.27
CA ILE A 200 5.77 -9.48 23.24
C ILE A 200 6.32 -8.25 23.96
N ARG A 201 7.61 -7.96 23.75
CA ARG A 201 8.27 -6.81 24.36
C ARG A 201 7.86 -5.53 23.65
N ALA A 202 7.73 -4.43 24.39
CA ALA A 202 7.35 -3.14 23.81
C ALA A 202 8.59 -2.31 23.41
N GLY A 203 8.52 -1.71 22.23
CA GLY A 203 9.55 -0.83 21.67
C GLY A 203 9.45 -0.75 20.14
N ALA A 204 10.17 0.19 19.53
CA ALA A 204 10.09 0.50 18.10
C ALA A 204 10.38 -0.71 17.19
N HIS A 205 11.30 -1.59 17.58
CA HIS A 205 11.78 -2.68 16.73
C HIS A 205 11.11 -4.04 17.00
N TYR A 206 10.08 -4.10 17.85
CA TYR A 206 9.39 -5.34 18.21
C TYR A 206 8.11 -5.53 17.41
N THR A 207 7.07 -4.75 17.72
CA THR A 207 5.76 -4.88 17.08
C THR A 207 5.69 -3.96 15.88
N THR A 208 5.78 -4.58 14.70
CA THR A 208 5.19 -4.06 13.47
C THR A 208 3.86 -4.78 13.24
N PHE A 209 2.83 -4.04 12.84
CA PHE A 209 1.54 -4.59 12.45
C PHE A 209 1.17 -4.11 11.05
N LEU A 210 0.48 -4.94 10.29
CA LEU A 210 0.06 -4.65 8.93
C LEU A 210 -1.46 -4.66 8.88
N ALA A 211 -2.08 -3.57 8.41
CA ALA A 211 -3.51 -3.47 8.21
C ALA A 211 -3.79 -3.29 6.71
N TYR A 212 -4.40 -4.31 6.10
CA TYR A 212 -4.61 -4.38 4.65
C TYR A 212 -5.66 -5.46 4.33
N ASP A 213 -6.40 -5.31 3.23
CA ASP A 213 -7.26 -6.36 2.67
C ASP A 213 -6.40 -7.39 1.95
N PHE A 214 -5.91 -8.38 2.68
CA PHE A 214 -5.04 -9.40 2.14
C PHE A 214 -5.82 -10.41 1.32
N ASP A 215 -6.96 -10.90 1.82
CA ASP A 215 -7.72 -11.89 1.08
C ASP A 215 -8.63 -11.31 0.00
N GLY A 216 -8.71 -10.00 -0.18
CA GLY A 216 -9.42 -9.34 -1.27
C GLY A 216 -10.94 -9.50 -1.21
N ASP A 217 -11.52 -9.58 -0.02
CA ASP A 217 -12.97 -9.60 0.19
C ASP A 217 -13.58 -8.19 0.35
N GLY A 218 -12.75 -7.15 0.34
CA GLY A 218 -13.15 -5.76 0.52
C GLY A 218 -13.06 -5.27 1.98
N GLN A 219 -12.64 -6.12 2.91
CA GLN A 219 -12.43 -5.78 4.32
C GLN A 219 -11.00 -6.08 4.72
N ALA A 220 -10.32 -5.10 5.30
CA ALA A 220 -8.95 -5.25 5.72
C ALA A 220 -8.80 -6.16 6.94
N GLU A 221 -7.78 -7.00 6.97
CA GLU A 221 -7.33 -7.71 8.16
C GLU A 221 -6.15 -7.00 8.84
N VAL A 222 -5.84 -7.43 10.06
CA VAL A 222 -4.64 -7.00 10.78
C VAL A 222 -3.72 -8.21 10.98
N MET A 223 -2.45 -8.09 10.60
CA MET A 223 -1.43 -9.12 10.85
C MET A 223 -0.33 -8.60 11.75
N ALA A 224 0.04 -9.38 12.77
CA ALA A 224 1.14 -9.05 13.67
C ALA A 224 1.83 -10.30 14.22
N LYS A 225 3.09 -10.13 14.65
CA LYS A 225 3.77 -11.11 15.50
C LYS A 225 3.08 -11.20 16.85
N THR A 226 2.72 -12.40 17.27
CA THR A 226 2.05 -12.69 18.55
C THR A 226 2.81 -13.76 19.32
N ALA A 227 2.36 -14.05 20.54
CA ALA A 227 2.98 -15.05 21.40
C ALA A 227 1.92 -15.71 22.29
N ASP A 228 2.35 -16.69 23.09
CA ASP A 228 1.53 -17.22 24.17
C ASP A 228 1.01 -16.09 25.06
N GLY A 229 -0.29 -16.07 25.32
CA GLY A 229 -0.92 -15.07 26.18
C GLY A 229 -1.30 -13.76 25.48
N THR A 230 -1.12 -13.65 24.17
CA THR A 230 -1.83 -12.63 23.37
C THR A 230 -3.33 -12.85 23.50
N VAL A 231 -4.10 -11.79 23.66
CA VAL A 231 -5.57 -11.79 23.76
C VAL A 231 -6.14 -11.02 22.58
N ASP A 232 -6.98 -11.67 21.77
CA ASP A 232 -7.58 -11.06 20.60
C ASP A 232 -8.72 -10.08 20.95
N GLY A 233 -9.29 -9.43 19.93
CA GLY A 233 -10.37 -8.45 20.06
C GLY A 233 -11.67 -8.99 20.68
N GLN A 234 -11.83 -10.32 20.75
CA GLN A 234 -12.97 -11.00 21.35
C GLN A 234 -12.65 -11.60 22.73
N GLY A 235 -11.45 -11.37 23.25
CA GLY A 235 -11.01 -11.89 24.55
C GLY A 235 -10.47 -13.32 24.51
N VAL A 236 -10.23 -13.88 23.33
CA VAL A 236 -9.68 -15.24 23.18
C VAL A 236 -8.16 -15.20 23.29
N VAL A 237 -7.61 -16.08 24.12
CA VAL A 237 -6.16 -16.19 24.31
C VAL A 237 -5.54 -17.07 23.23
N ILE A 238 -4.48 -16.59 22.60
CA ILE A 238 -3.62 -17.34 21.69
C ILE A 238 -2.55 -18.09 22.50
N GLY A 239 -2.41 -19.38 22.23
CA GLY A 239 -1.44 -20.24 22.92
C GLY A 239 -1.74 -20.39 24.42
N SER A 240 -0.69 -20.38 25.24
CA SER A 240 -0.81 -20.57 26.69
C SER A 240 -0.98 -19.26 27.47
N ALA A 241 -2.14 -19.07 28.10
CA ALA A 241 -2.41 -17.91 28.96
C ALA A 241 -1.42 -17.76 30.14
N SER A 242 -0.93 -18.89 30.65
CA SER A 242 -0.06 -18.93 31.84
C SER A 242 1.43 -18.83 31.51
N ALA A 243 1.84 -18.96 30.25
CA ALA A 243 3.24 -18.88 29.88
C ALA A 243 3.83 -17.49 30.16
N ASP A 244 5.06 -17.50 30.65
CA ASP A 244 5.88 -16.31 30.86
C ASP A 244 7.31 -16.64 30.44
N HIS A 245 7.67 -16.15 29.25
CA HIS A 245 8.96 -16.38 28.61
C HIS A 245 9.93 -15.21 28.84
N ARG A 246 9.56 -14.25 29.70
CA ARG A 246 10.42 -13.12 30.07
C ARG A 246 11.56 -13.60 30.96
N ASN A 247 12.79 -13.27 30.60
CA ASN A 247 13.93 -13.47 31.48
C ASN A 247 14.03 -12.35 32.53
N SER A 248 14.99 -12.46 33.46
CA SER A 248 15.19 -11.46 34.53
C SER A 248 15.57 -10.06 34.03
N ALA A 249 16.05 -9.95 32.79
CA ALA A 249 16.37 -8.70 32.11
C ALA A 249 15.19 -8.19 31.24
N GLY A 250 14.02 -8.83 31.28
CA GLY A 250 12.81 -8.43 30.58
C GLY A 250 12.78 -8.74 29.08
N TYR A 251 13.73 -9.53 28.56
CA TYR A 251 13.73 -10.01 27.18
C TYR A 251 12.95 -11.33 27.04
N ILE A 252 12.44 -11.61 25.82
CA ILE A 252 11.72 -12.83 25.48
C ILE A 252 12.48 -13.63 24.41
N LEU A 253 13.49 -14.36 24.85
CA LEU A 253 14.45 -15.05 23.98
C LEU A 253 14.21 -16.56 23.86
N THR A 254 13.12 -17.04 24.45
CA THR A 254 12.68 -18.44 24.46
C THR A 254 11.16 -18.49 24.26
N GLY A 255 10.60 -19.70 24.17
CA GLY A 255 9.17 -19.89 23.93
C GLY A 255 8.78 -19.76 22.45
N PRO A 256 7.56 -20.21 22.09
CA PRO A 256 7.06 -20.11 20.75
C PRO A 256 6.82 -18.65 20.35
N GLU A 257 6.89 -18.38 19.05
CA GLU A 257 6.56 -17.10 18.43
C GLU A 257 5.58 -17.38 17.32
N PHE A 258 4.56 -16.54 17.19
CA PHE A 258 3.48 -16.77 16.26
C PHE A 258 3.33 -15.59 15.29
N LEU A 259 2.78 -15.86 14.11
CA LEU A 259 2.16 -14.87 13.24
C LEU A 259 0.65 -15.11 13.27
N THR A 260 -0.12 -14.06 13.49
CA THR A 260 -1.59 -14.15 13.53
C THR A 260 -2.23 -13.17 12.55
N VAL A 261 -3.23 -13.65 11.81
CA VAL A 261 -4.20 -12.83 11.08
C VAL A 261 -5.41 -12.60 11.97
N PHE A 262 -5.77 -11.34 12.17
CA PHE A 262 -6.93 -10.89 12.93
C PHE A 262 -7.96 -10.30 11.97
N ASN A 263 -9.23 -10.66 12.18
CA ASN A 263 -10.35 -10.08 11.45
C ASN A 263 -10.43 -8.57 11.74
N GLY A 264 -10.49 -7.72 10.70
CA GLY A 264 -10.49 -6.27 10.87
C GLY A 264 -11.71 -5.73 11.62
N LEU A 265 -12.89 -6.28 11.37
CA LEU A 265 -14.13 -5.80 12.01
C LEU A 265 -14.16 -6.08 13.52
N THR A 266 -13.61 -7.22 13.95
CA THR A 266 -13.82 -7.75 15.32
C THR A 266 -12.55 -7.88 16.15
N GLY A 267 -11.38 -7.81 15.52
CA GLY A 267 -10.08 -8.12 16.11
C GLY A 267 -9.92 -9.60 16.49
N ALA A 268 -10.84 -10.49 16.10
CA ALA A 268 -10.78 -11.92 16.40
C ALA A 268 -9.63 -12.60 15.65
N ALA A 269 -8.89 -13.50 16.31
CA ALA A 269 -7.85 -14.28 15.66
C ALA A 269 -8.49 -15.27 14.66
N MET A 270 -8.17 -15.13 13.37
CA MET A 270 -8.67 -16.00 12.30
C MET A 270 -7.74 -17.19 12.08
N LYS A 271 -6.43 -16.92 12.04
CA LYS A 271 -5.41 -17.94 11.83
C LYS A 271 -4.12 -17.56 12.53
N THR A 272 -3.55 -18.53 13.24
CA THR A 272 -2.23 -18.43 13.87
C THR A 272 -1.34 -19.54 13.34
N VAL A 273 -0.10 -19.19 13.00
CA VAL A 273 0.98 -20.11 12.59
C VAL A 273 2.26 -19.74 13.32
N ASP A 274 3.28 -20.60 13.25
CA ASP A 274 4.60 -20.26 13.77
C ASP A 274 5.19 -19.06 13.01
N TYR A 275 5.80 -18.14 13.74
CA TYR A 275 6.39 -16.94 13.16
C TYR A 275 7.61 -17.29 12.30
N LEU A 276 7.57 -16.88 11.03
CA LEU A 276 8.75 -16.78 10.18
C LEU A 276 9.05 -15.30 9.93
N PRO A 277 10.31 -14.86 10.10
CA PRO A 277 11.49 -15.67 10.40
C PRO A 277 11.62 -16.17 11.86
N ALA A 278 11.86 -17.48 12.03
CA ALA A 278 11.99 -18.10 13.34
C ALA A 278 13.26 -17.63 14.10
N ARG A 279 13.19 -17.62 15.44
CA ARG A 279 14.30 -17.18 16.31
C ARG A 279 15.58 -17.98 16.10
N GLY A 280 15.47 -19.32 16.10
CA GLY A 280 16.64 -20.20 16.19
C GLY A 280 17.49 -19.89 17.43
N THR A 281 18.81 -19.99 17.28
CA THR A 281 19.75 -19.60 18.34
C THR A 281 19.99 -18.09 18.31
N VAL A 282 19.80 -17.40 19.44
CA VAL A 282 20.01 -15.94 19.58
C VAL A 282 21.36 -15.48 19.01
N SER A 283 22.45 -16.20 19.33
CA SER A 283 23.80 -15.87 18.85
C SER A 283 23.99 -15.97 17.34
N SER A 284 23.12 -16.67 16.61
CA SER A 284 23.16 -16.71 15.13
C SER A 284 22.87 -15.36 14.48
N TRP A 285 22.32 -14.42 15.25
CA TRP A 285 22.04 -13.05 14.85
C TRP A 285 23.19 -12.09 15.20
N GLY A 286 24.31 -12.58 15.75
CA GLY A 286 25.51 -11.77 15.97
C GLY A 286 25.66 -11.16 17.36
N ASP A 287 24.76 -11.45 18.29
CA ASP A 287 24.95 -11.25 19.73
C ASP A 287 24.17 -12.28 20.54
N SER A 288 24.56 -12.50 21.80
CA SER A 288 23.95 -13.52 22.66
C SER A 288 22.96 -12.94 23.68
N TYR A 289 22.76 -11.62 23.72
CA TYR A 289 21.96 -10.96 24.75
C TYR A 289 20.57 -10.54 24.29
N GLY A 290 20.28 -10.59 22.97
CA GLY A 290 18.92 -10.44 22.46
C GLY A 290 18.68 -9.20 21.60
N ASN A 291 19.72 -8.47 21.17
CA ASN A 291 19.50 -7.23 20.42
C ASN A 291 19.18 -7.50 18.95
N ARG A 292 20.14 -8.07 18.20
CA ARG A 292 20.01 -8.25 16.74
C ARG A 292 18.95 -9.26 16.35
N VAL A 293 18.70 -10.25 17.21
CA VAL A 293 17.66 -11.25 16.98
C VAL A 293 16.28 -10.62 16.94
N ASP A 294 15.99 -9.61 17.76
CA ASP A 294 14.65 -9.04 17.86
C ASP A 294 14.50 -7.73 17.08
N ARG A 295 15.21 -7.62 15.96
CA ARG A 295 15.07 -6.52 15.00
C ARG A 295 14.06 -6.90 13.94
N PHE A 296 12.80 -6.52 14.13
CA PHE A 296 11.71 -6.87 13.22
C PHE A 296 11.31 -5.67 12.36
N LEU A 297 10.89 -5.96 11.13
CA LEU A 297 10.20 -5.02 10.25
C LEU A 297 9.04 -5.74 9.57
N GLY A 298 8.14 -4.97 8.94
CA GLY A 298 7.08 -5.51 8.11
C GLY A 298 6.55 -4.47 7.11
N GLY A 299 5.84 -4.97 6.10
CA GLY A 299 5.28 -4.18 5.01
C GLY A 299 4.36 -5.04 4.13
N VAL A 300 3.79 -4.44 3.11
CA VAL A 300 2.87 -5.11 2.16
C VAL A 300 3.47 -5.03 0.77
N ALA A 301 3.37 -6.10 -0.03
CA ALA A 301 3.86 -6.09 -1.40
C ALA A 301 2.93 -6.90 -2.32
N ASN A 302 2.63 -6.39 -3.51
CA ASN A 302 1.91 -7.11 -4.55
C ASN A 302 2.90 -7.98 -5.34
N LEU A 303 3.33 -9.08 -4.73
CA LEU A 303 4.41 -9.94 -5.26
C LEU A 303 4.02 -10.72 -6.53
N ASP A 304 2.73 -10.86 -6.83
CA ASP A 304 2.24 -11.42 -8.10
C ASP A 304 1.77 -10.34 -9.09
N GLY A 305 1.90 -9.06 -8.71
CA GLY A 305 1.41 -7.91 -9.48
C GLY A 305 -0.10 -7.74 -9.44
N ASN A 306 -0.79 -8.47 -8.57
CA ASN A 306 -2.24 -8.43 -8.45
C ASN A 306 -2.72 -8.30 -7.00
N ARG A 307 -2.31 -9.18 -6.08
CA ARG A 307 -2.87 -9.23 -4.72
C ARG A 307 -1.81 -8.98 -3.66
N PRO A 308 -2.16 -8.32 -2.55
CA PRO A 308 -1.20 -7.99 -1.50
C PRO A 308 -0.77 -9.23 -0.71
N SER A 309 0.54 -9.38 -0.54
CA SER A 309 1.19 -10.31 0.38
C SER A 309 1.71 -9.53 1.59
N ALA A 310 1.65 -10.16 2.77
CA ALA A 310 2.27 -9.63 3.98
C ALA A 310 3.75 -10.01 4.01
N ILE A 311 4.61 -9.04 4.31
CA ILE A 311 6.06 -9.22 4.40
C ILE A 311 6.49 -8.98 5.84
N PHE A 312 7.18 -9.94 6.44
CA PHE A 312 7.79 -9.81 7.76
C PHE A 312 9.27 -10.13 7.68
N SER A 313 10.10 -9.37 8.39
CA SER A 313 11.55 -9.61 8.43
C SER A 313 12.09 -9.70 9.84
N ARG A 314 13.26 -10.32 9.97
CA ARG A 314 14.03 -10.40 11.20
C ARG A 314 15.52 -10.22 10.88
N GLY A 315 16.17 -9.33 11.61
CA GLY A 315 17.59 -9.05 11.53
C GLY A 315 17.99 -8.25 10.29
N TYR A 316 18.90 -7.28 10.46
CA TYR A 316 19.47 -6.52 9.34
C TYR A 316 20.94 -6.14 9.54
N TYR A 317 21.42 -6.07 10.79
CA TYR A 317 22.83 -5.78 11.09
C TYR A 317 23.81 -6.89 10.67
N THR A 318 23.34 -8.14 10.62
CA THR A 318 24.17 -9.33 10.34
C THR A 318 23.38 -10.28 9.46
N ARG A 319 22.83 -11.38 10.01
CA ARG A 319 21.85 -12.22 9.34
C ARG A 319 20.58 -11.38 9.10
N ALA A 320 20.12 -11.40 7.86
CA ALA A 320 18.82 -10.87 7.46
C ALA A 320 17.96 -12.00 6.90
N VAL A 321 16.69 -11.99 7.29
CA VAL A 321 15.68 -12.95 6.82
C VAL A 321 14.39 -12.19 6.52
N VAL A 322 13.80 -12.43 5.36
CA VAL A 322 12.53 -11.83 4.92
C VAL A 322 11.59 -12.96 4.52
N ALA A 323 10.38 -12.96 5.04
CA ALA A 323 9.36 -13.96 4.77
C ALA A 323 8.11 -13.30 4.19
N ALA A 324 7.64 -13.83 3.06
CA ALA A 324 6.39 -13.41 2.44
C ALA A 324 5.26 -14.39 2.79
N TRP A 325 4.07 -13.85 2.98
CA TRP A 325 2.87 -14.57 3.39
C TRP A 325 1.66 -14.15 2.58
N ASP A 326 0.89 -15.14 2.15
CA ASP A 326 -0.39 -14.98 1.48
C ASP A 326 -1.51 -15.42 2.44
N TRP A 327 -2.50 -14.54 2.64
CA TRP A 327 -3.76 -14.84 3.32
C TRP A 327 -4.87 -14.93 2.28
N ARG A 328 -5.36 -16.15 2.04
CA ARG A 328 -6.24 -16.47 0.91
C ARG A 328 -7.21 -17.57 1.34
N ASP A 329 -8.50 -17.35 1.16
CA ASP A 329 -9.52 -18.40 1.33
C ASP A 329 -9.44 -19.09 2.72
N GLY A 330 -9.14 -18.32 3.77
CA GLY A 330 -8.98 -18.83 5.14
C GLY A 330 -7.63 -19.51 5.44
N ALA A 331 -6.68 -19.51 4.49
CA ALA A 331 -5.35 -20.09 4.65
C ALA A 331 -4.26 -19.01 4.72
N LEU A 332 -3.45 -19.07 5.79
CA LEU A 332 -2.20 -18.30 5.91
C LEU A 332 -1.03 -19.19 5.45
N THR A 333 -0.43 -18.85 4.33
CA THR A 333 0.63 -19.66 3.69
C THR A 333 1.88 -18.83 3.44
N SER A 334 3.06 -19.38 3.76
CA SER A 334 4.31 -18.72 3.40
C SER A 334 4.56 -18.90 1.91
N ARG A 335 4.74 -17.79 1.20
CA ARG A 335 5.02 -17.77 -0.23
C ARG A 335 6.48 -18.10 -0.51
N TRP A 336 7.38 -17.47 0.22
CA TRP A 336 8.82 -17.73 0.20
C TRP A 336 9.49 -17.17 1.45
N VAL A 337 10.72 -17.63 1.71
CA VAL A 337 11.62 -17.09 2.75
C VAL A 337 13.00 -16.86 2.15
N PHE A 338 13.43 -15.60 2.13
CA PHE A 338 14.81 -15.20 1.84
C PHE A 338 15.62 -15.23 3.14
N ASP A 339 16.76 -15.92 3.16
CA ASP A 339 17.66 -15.99 4.32
C ASP A 339 19.11 -15.88 3.87
N THR A 340 19.81 -14.86 4.36
CA THR A 340 21.24 -14.63 4.09
C THR A 340 22.18 -15.78 4.50
N ASN A 341 21.73 -16.70 5.36
CA ASN A 341 22.46 -17.93 5.67
C ASN A 341 22.29 -19.04 4.63
N VAL A 342 21.30 -18.93 3.75
CA VAL A 342 21.04 -19.88 2.66
C VAL A 342 21.51 -19.30 1.32
N SER A 343 21.10 -18.06 1.00
CA SER A 343 21.48 -17.38 -0.24
C SER A 343 21.52 -15.86 -0.06
N GLY A 344 22.16 -15.13 -0.97
CA GLY A 344 22.21 -13.67 -0.89
C GLY A 344 23.02 -13.12 0.29
N ALA A 345 24.12 -13.79 0.66
CA ALA A 345 24.99 -13.39 1.78
C ALA A 345 25.49 -11.92 1.71
N ALA A 346 25.50 -11.31 0.53
CA ALA A 346 25.83 -9.90 0.33
C ALA A 346 24.79 -8.94 0.96
N ALA A 347 23.55 -9.39 1.21
CA ALA A 347 22.54 -8.60 1.92
C ALA A 347 22.77 -8.52 3.44
N ARG A 348 23.77 -9.21 3.99
CA ARG A 348 24.12 -9.11 5.41
C ARG A 348 24.59 -7.70 5.77
N GLY A 349 24.04 -7.15 6.85
CA GLY A 349 24.40 -5.80 7.29
C GLY A 349 23.86 -4.67 6.43
N GLN A 350 22.92 -4.95 5.50
CA GLN A 350 22.44 -3.96 4.53
C GLN A 350 21.07 -3.36 4.87
N GLY A 351 20.24 -4.06 5.65
CA GLY A 351 18.90 -3.57 5.97
C GLY A 351 18.94 -2.26 6.76
N ALA A 352 17.96 -1.39 6.53
CA ALA A 352 17.76 -0.19 7.32
C ALA A 352 16.84 -0.48 8.52
N HIS A 353 16.57 0.52 9.35
CA HIS A 353 15.47 0.47 10.33
C HIS A 353 14.07 0.53 9.69
N TRP A 354 13.98 0.33 8.38
CA TRP A 354 12.76 0.28 7.59
C TRP A 354 13.05 -0.47 6.29
N PHE A 355 12.01 -0.85 5.56
CA PHE A 355 12.14 -1.22 4.15
C PHE A 355 10.97 -0.63 3.38
N ALA A 356 11.18 -0.39 2.09
CA ALA A 356 10.13 0.06 1.19
C ALA A 356 9.75 -1.06 0.21
N THR A 357 8.56 -0.97 -0.35
CA THR A 357 8.02 -1.91 -1.33
C THR A 357 7.58 -1.16 -2.57
N GLY A 358 7.67 -1.82 -3.73
CA GLY A 358 7.25 -1.27 -5.01
C GLY A 358 8.00 -1.94 -6.17
N ASP A 359 7.52 -1.72 -7.39
CA ASP A 359 8.07 -2.31 -8.60
C ASP A 359 9.36 -1.56 -9.01
N VAL A 360 10.52 -2.19 -8.79
CA VAL A 360 11.80 -1.53 -9.07
C VAL A 360 12.22 -1.67 -10.54
N ASP A 361 11.73 -2.66 -11.27
CA ASP A 361 12.21 -3.00 -12.63
C ASP A 361 11.15 -2.95 -13.74
N GLY A 362 9.91 -2.63 -13.39
CA GLY A 362 8.79 -2.43 -14.30
C GLY A 362 8.10 -3.71 -14.76
N ASP A 363 8.27 -4.84 -14.05
CA ASP A 363 7.60 -6.10 -14.38
C ASP A 363 6.15 -6.22 -13.86
N GLY A 364 5.68 -5.19 -13.15
CA GLY A 364 4.36 -5.09 -12.56
C GLY A 364 4.26 -5.67 -11.15
N LYS A 365 5.31 -6.28 -10.60
CA LYS A 365 5.33 -6.90 -9.27
C LYS A 365 6.18 -6.07 -8.31
N ASP A 366 5.77 -6.06 -7.05
CA ASP A 366 6.53 -5.34 -6.04
C ASP A 366 7.76 -6.15 -5.59
N ASP A 367 8.90 -5.46 -5.50
CA ASP A 367 10.14 -5.92 -4.91
C ASP A 367 10.31 -5.31 -3.50
N ILE A 368 11.23 -5.86 -2.71
CA ILE A 368 11.52 -5.40 -1.34
C ILE A 368 12.85 -4.65 -1.32
N VAL A 369 12.79 -3.31 -1.15
CA VAL A 369 13.95 -2.44 -0.94
C VAL A 369 14.34 -2.50 0.55
N TYR A 370 15.13 -3.52 0.89
CA TYR A 370 15.59 -3.82 2.24
C TYR A 370 16.85 -3.02 2.59
N GLY A 371 16.71 -1.70 2.68
CA GLY A 371 17.83 -0.77 2.89
C GLY A 371 18.79 -0.77 1.70
N ALA A 372 20.05 -1.11 1.95
CA ALA A 372 21.14 -1.18 0.95
C ALA A 372 21.16 -2.49 0.14
N ALA A 373 20.06 -3.24 0.15
CA ALA A 373 19.87 -4.45 -0.65
C ALA A 373 18.43 -4.53 -1.17
N THR A 374 18.24 -5.21 -2.30
CA THR A 374 16.92 -5.45 -2.89
C THR A 374 16.70 -6.95 -3.06
N ILE A 375 15.52 -7.40 -2.66
CA ILE A 375 15.04 -8.78 -2.80
C ILE A 375 13.87 -8.73 -3.77
N ASP A 376 13.87 -9.59 -4.78
CA ASP A 376 12.84 -9.56 -5.82
C ASP A 376 11.50 -10.16 -5.36
N SER A 377 10.47 -10.00 -6.19
CA SER A 377 9.11 -10.50 -5.96
C SER A 377 9.01 -12.02 -5.73
N TYR A 378 10.03 -12.79 -6.15
CA TYR A 378 10.14 -14.24 -5.95
C TYR A 378 10.95 -14.64 -4.71
N GLY A 379 11.41 -13.67 -3.93
CA GLY A 379 12.23 -13.91 -2.74
C GLY A 379 13.69 -14.19 -3.05
N GLN A 380 14.17 -13.84 -4.25
CA GLN A 380 15.56 -14.01 -4.65
C GLN A 380 16.34 -12.72 -4.41
N PHE A 381 17.62 -12.88 -4.09
CA PHE A 381 18.51 -11.74 -3.96
C PHE A 381 18.72 -11.06 -5.32
N LYS A 382 18.34 -9.78 -5.43
CA LYS A 382 18.51 -8.98 -6.66
C LYS A 382 19.90 -8.34 -6.68
N TYR A 383 20.21 -7.52 -5.68
CA TYR A 383 21.52 -6.86 -5.54
C TYR A 383 21.73 -6.33 -4.11
N SER A 384 22.97 -5.91 -3.83
CA SER A 384 23.32 -5.04 -2.70
C SER A 384 24.27 -3.94 -3.16
N THR A 385 24.11 -2.74 -2.60
CA THR A 385 25.03 -1.62 -2.84
C THR A 385 26.34 -1.78 -2.06
N GLY A 386 26.34 -2.61 -1.01
CA GLY A 386 27.48 -2.82 -0.12
C GLY A 386 27.77 -1.65 0.84
N LEU A 387 26.92 -0.62 0.87
CA LEU A 387 27.11 0.57 1.70
C LEU A 387 26.66 0.38 3.16
N GLY A 388 25.94 -0.70 3.45
CA GLY A 388 25.58 -1.10 4.80
C GLY A 388 24.34 -0.41 5.37
N HIS A 389 24.07 -0.74 6.62
CA HIS A 389 22.92 -0.29 7.42
C HIS A 389 22.76 1.24 7.46
N GLY A 390 21.51 1.68 7.64
CA GLY A 390 21.15 3.08 7.83
C GLY A 390 19.79 3.31 8.49
N ASP A 391 19.54 4.59 8.79
CA ASP A 391 18.42 5.05 9.61
C ASP A 391 17.24 5.65 8.81
N ALA A 392 17.47 5.98 7.54
CA ALA A 392 16.46 6.59 6.66
C ALA A 392 16.61 6.09 5.22
N LEU A 393 15.48 5.82 4.59
CA LEU A 393 15.36 5.20 3.26
C LEU A 393 14.16 5.82 2.54
N HIS A 394 14.36 6.27 1.31
CA HIS A 394 13.29 6.75 0.43
C HIS A 394 13.36 6.02 -0.91
N PHE A 395 12.20 5.57 -1.39
CA PHE A 395 12.07 4.84 -2.65
C PHE A 395 10.89 5.40 -3.45
N GLY A 396 11.20 6.00 -4.61
CA GLY A 396 10.22 6.67 -5.46
C GLY A 396 10.83 7.19 -6.75
N LYS A 397 10.10 8.06 -7.45
CA LYS A 397 10.53 8.70 -8.69
C LYS A 397 11.12 10.09 -8.42
N PHE A 398 12.41 10.15 -8.11
CA PHE A 398 13.07 11.39 -7.68
C PHE A 398 13.67 12.20 -8.83
N ASP A 399 14.27 11.55 -9.82
CA ASP A 399 14.78 12.20 -11.03
C ASP A 399 13.81 11.94 -12.21
N PRO A 400 12.94 12.90 -12.55
CA PRO A 400 11.96 12.72 -13.63
C PRO A 400 12.61 12.61 -15.02
N SER A 401 13.89 12.98 -15.17
CA SER A 401 14.62 12.87 -16.43
C SER A 401 15.16 11.47 -16.71
N ARG A 402 15.21 10.60 -15.69
CA ARG A 402 15.68 9.21 -15.81
C ARG A 402 14.53 8.26 -16.09
N SER A 403 14.79 7.13 -16.70
CA SER A 403 13.85 6.00 -16.69
C SER A 403 13.86 5.30 -15.33
N GLY A 404 12.75 4.70 -14.93
CA GLY A 404 12.66 3.95 -13.67
C GLY A 404 12.73 4.81 -12.41
N GLN A 405 12.72 4.15 -11.26
CA GLN A 405 12.69 4.75 -9.93
C GLN A 405 14.08 4.79 -9.31
N GLN A 406 14.22 5.51 -8.20
CA GLN A 406 15.48 5.67 -7.48
C GLN A 406 15.31 5.39 -5.99
N ILE A 407 16.42 5.04 -5.34
CA ILE A 407 16.51 4.86 -3.89
C ILE A 407 17.51 5.86 -3.34
N TYR A 408 17.06 6.72 -2.43
CA TYR A 408 17.93 7.57 -1.63
C TYR A 408 18.04 7.00 -0.21
N MET A 409 19.26 6.80 0.27
CA MET A 409 19.51 6.22 1.58
C MET A 409 20.73 6.87 2.25
N VAL A 410 20.69 6.90 3.58
CA VAL A 410 21.83 7.28 4.44
C VAL A 410 22.44 6.05 5.10
N HIS A 411 23.71 6.13 5.53
CA HIS A 411 24.46 5.00 6.07
C HIS A 411 25.14 5.34 7.41
N GLU A 412 25.08 4.39 8.36
CA GLU A 412 25.50 4.62 9.75
C GLU A 412 26.99 4.36 9.98
N THR A 413 27.59 3.39 9.27
CA THR A 413 28.93 2.85 9.63
C THR A 413 30.04 3.35 8.68
N PRO A 414 30.94 4.27 9.12
CA PRO A 414 31.96 4.84 8.24
C PRO A 414 32.94 3.85 7.62
N SER A 415 33.29 2.80 8.36
CA SER A 415 34.17 1.74 7.84
C SER A 415 33.52 0.88 6.75
N VAL A 416 32.21 0.96 6.56
CA VAL A 416 31.46 0.23 5.53
C VAL A 416 31.16 1.15 4.35
N TYR A 417 30.56 2.31 4.59
CA TYR A 417 30.13 3.20 3.51
C TYR A 417 31.30 3.96 2.84
N GLY A 418 32.46 4.04 3.48
CA GLY A 418 33.65 4.73 2.97
C GLY A 418 33.41 6.22 2.74
N ALA A 419 33.35 6.65 1.48
CA ALA A 419 33.13 8.04 1.11
C ALA A 419 31.64 8.38 0.87
N THR A 420 30.74 7.40 0.89
CA THR A 420 29.32 7.56 0.50
C THR A 420 28.43 7.41 1.72
N GLY A 421 28.43 8.40 2.62
CA GLY A 421 27.57 8.39 3.81
C GLY A 421 26.08 8.54 3.51
N SER A 422 25.75 9.09 2.33
CA SER A 422 24.42 8.96 1.72
C SER A 422 24.57 8.87 0.20
N GLY A 423 23.56 8.34 -0.49
CA GLY A 423 23.62 8.21 -1.93
C GLY A 423 22.29 7.89 -2.59
N MET A 424 22.21 8.26 -3.87
CA MET A 424 21.11 7.95 -4.77
C MET A 424 21.50 6.77 -5.65
N HIS A 425 20.61 5.79 -5.76
CA HIS A 425 20.82 4.57 -6.52
C HIS A 425 19.69 4.37 -7.52
N ASP A 426 20.01 3.74 -8.64
CA ASP A 426 19.03 3.19 -9.56
C ASP A 426 18.30 2.02 -8.86
N ALA A 427 16.97 2.08 -8.77
CA ALA A 427 16.22 1.11 -7.98
C ALA A 427 16.24 -0.31 -8.59
N ALA A 428 16.32 -0.44 -9.91
CA ALA A 428 16.32 -1.74 -10.58
C ALA A 428 17.65 -2.47 -10.40
N THR A 429 18.76 -1.71 -10.43
CA THR A 429 20.11 -2.27 -10.58
C THR A 429 21.01 -2.08 -9.37
N GLY A 430 20.67 -1.17 -8.46
CA GLY A 430 21.52 -0.79 -7.32
C GLY A 430 22.73 0.05 -7.71
N ALA A 431 22.85 0.47 -8.97
CA ALA A 431 23.95 1.30 -9.43
C ALA A 431 23.93 2.66 -8.72
N LEU A 432 25.04 3.04 -8.09
CA LEU A 432 25.20 4.35 -7.48
C LEU A 432 25.17 5.42 -8.57
N LEU A 433 24.16 6.30 -8.52
CA LEU A 433 24.01 7.43 -9.43
C LEU A 433 24.87 8.60 -8.96
N TRP A 434 24.87 8.87 -7.66
CA TRP A 434 25.76 9.82 -7.00
C TRP A 434 25.81 9.53 -5.49
N GLY A 435 26.89 10.00 -4.85
CA GLY A 435 27.11 9.84 -3.40
C GLY A 435 27.56 11.14 -2.74
N ALA A 436 27.32 11.26 -1.44
CA ALA A 436 27.77 12.37 -0.61
C ALA A 436 28.55 11.88 0.62
N SER A 437 29.54 12.67 1.04
CA SER A 437 30.41 12.33 2.17
C SER A 437 29.65 12.30 3.49
N GLY A 438 29.81 11.19 4.23
CA GLY A 438 29.42 11.09 5.64
C GLY A 438 30.43 11.72 6.61
N SER A 439 31.51 12.32 6.10
CA SER A 439 32.58 12.93 6.91
C SER A 439 33.12 12.00 8.00
N ASN A 440 33.24 10.71 7.68
CA ASN A 440 33.71 9.64 8.58
C ASN A 440 32.92 9.56 9.90
N ALA A 441 31.61 9.82 9.85
CA ALA A 441 30.70 9.76 10.99
C ALA A 441 29.34 9.17 10.57
N ASP A 442 28.53 8.77 11.55
CA ASP A 442 27.14 8.36 11.30
C ASP A 442 26.35 9.49 10.60
N VAL A 443 25.59 9.10 9.58
CA VAL A 443 24.60 9.90 8.88
C VAL A 443 23.19 9.42 9.27
N GLY A 444 22.80 9.63 10.53
CA GLY A 444 21.56 9.04 11.09
C GLY A 444 20.22 9.62 10.61
N ARG A 445 20.22 10.52 9.61
CA ARG A 445 19.01 11.10 8.99
C ARG A 445 19.32 11.57 7.57
N GLY A 446 18.35 11.39 6.68
CA GLY A 446 18.30 12.05 5.39
C GLY A 446 16.93 11.93 4.77
N VAL A 447 16.63 12.85 3.88
CA VAL A 447 15.36 12.91 3.16
C VAL A 447 15.58 13.29 1.69
N CYS A 448 14.57 13.02 0.87
CA CYS A 448 14.53 13.43 -0.52
C CYS A 448 13.10 13.86 -0.86
N PHE A 449 12.91 15.16 -1.15
CA PHE A 449 11.61 15.81 -1.41
C PHE A 449 11.80 16.92 -2.43
N ASP A 450 10.83 17.16 -3.30
CA ASP A 450 10.82 18.35 -4.17
C ASP A 450 10.43 19.59 -3.35
N ILE A 451 11.40 20.46 -3.07
CA ILE A 451 11.22 21.65 -2.23
C ILE A 451 11.78 22.93 -2.88
N ASP A 452 12.48 22.81 -4.00
CA ASP A 452 13.08 23.92 -4.72
C ASP A 452 12.72 23.87 -6.22
N PRO A 453 11.77 24.68 -6.69
CA PRO A 453 11.32 24.66 -8.09
C PRO A 453 12.41 25.11 -9.08
N ASN A 454 13.56 25.60 -8.62
CA ASN A 454 14.70 25.95 -9.48
C ASN A 454 15.52 24.73 -9.92
N HIS A 455 15.23 23.55 -9.38
CA HIS A 455 15.87 22.29 -9.69
C HIS A 455 14.81 21.27 -10.06
N ALA A 456 15.01 20.54 -11.17
CA ALA A 456 14.04 19.53 -11.59
C ALA A 456 14.23 18.24 -10.78
N GLY A 457 13.13 17.68 -10.28
CA GLY A 457 13.13 16.46 -9.47
C GLY A 457 13.09 16.75 -7.98
N GLU A 458 13.29 15.72 -7.17
CA GLU A 458 13.31 15.84 -5.72
C GLU A 458 14.73 16.14 -5.22
N GLU A 459 14.88 17.17 -4.38
CA GLU A 459 16.14 17.45 -3.71
C GLU A 459 16.37 16.47 -2.57
N CYS A 460 17.60 15.99 -2.41
CA CYS A 460 17.97 15.15 -1.28
C CYS A 460 19.06 15.77 -0.40
N TRP A 461 18.92 15.58 0.91
CA TRP A 461 19.89 15.99 1.90
C TRP A 461 19.95 15.03 3.07
N ALA A 462 21.00 15.16 3.87
CA ALA A 462 21.20 14.39 5.07
C ALA A 462 21.84 15.25 6.15
N SER A 463 22.03 14.68 7.34
CA SER A 463 22.74 15.34 8.45
C SER A 463 24.17 15.74 8.07
N ARG A 464 24.70 15.18 6.98
CA ARG A 464 26.02 15.44 6.37
C ARG A 464 25.90 15.36 4.85
N GLY A 465 26.90 15.86 4.11
CA GLY A 465 26.97 15.67 2.65
C GLY A 465 26.35 16.78 1.78
N GLY A 466 25.69 17.77 2.40
CA GLY A 466 25.11 18.95 1.76
C GLY A 466 23.67 18.78 1.25
N PHE A 467 23.13 19.83 0.64
CA PHE A 467 21.83 19.87 -0.02
C PHE A 467 22.01 19.72 -1.53
N ARG A 468 21.36 18.74 -2.15
CA ARG A 468 21.62 18.33 -3.54
C ARG A 468 20.34 18.17 -4.34
N SER A 469 20.42 18.44 -5.63
CA SER A 469 19.37 18.13 -6.59
C SER A 469 19.25 16.61 -6.82
N ALA A 470 18.18 16.19 -7.49
CA ALA A 470 17.98 14.79 -7.91
C ALA A 470 19.17 14.20 -8.70
N THR A 471 19.86 15.02 -9.48
CA THR A 471 21.06 14.64 -10.25
C THR A 471 22.36 14.59 -9.45
N GLY A 472 22.32 14.95 -8.16
CA GLY A 472 23.48 14.97 -7.26
C GLY A 472 24.29 16.27 -7.27
N ALA A 473 23.87 17.26 -8.05
CA ALA A 473 24.52 18.57 -8.06
C ALA A 473 24.37 19.25 -6.70
N LEU A 474 25.47 19.81 -6.18
CA LEU A 474 25.45 20.48 -4.88
C LEU A 474 24.74 21.84 -5.01
N ILE A 475 23.57 21.97 -4.41
CA ILE A 475 22.81 23.22 -4.31
C ILE A 475 23.41 24.09 -3.21
N ASN A 476 23.71 23.48 -2.06
CA ASN A 476 24.39 24.16 -0.96
C ASN A 476 25.24 23.19 -0.11
N ALA A 477 26.39 23.67 0.37
CA ALA A 477 27.24 22.89 1.28
C ALA A 477 26.58 22.62 2.64
N THR A 478 25.73 23.53 3.11
CA THR A 478 24.96 23.39 4.35
C THR A 478 23.57 22.85 4.03
N ALA A 479 23.24 21.70 4.62
CA ALA A 479 21.92 21.09 4.48
C ALA A 479 20.86 21.78 5.37
N PRO A 480 19.59 21.83 4.93
CA PRO A 480 18.47 22.33 5.74
C PRO A 480 18.04 21.31 6.81
N THR A 481 18.90 21.04 7.80
CA THR A 481 18.73 19.94 8.77
C THR A 481 17.52 20.08 9.71
N ALA A 482 16.91 21.26 9.81
CA ALA A 482 15.68 21.47 10.57
C ALA A 482 14.46 20.80 9.92
N TYR A 483 14.55 20.45 8.63
CA TYR A 483 13.44 19.98 7.79
C TYR A 483 13.64 18.51 7.37
N MET A 484 14.23 17.68 8.23
CA MET A 484 14.75 16.35 7.88
C MET A 484 14.07 15.24 8.70
N ASN A 485 12.79 15.00 8.41
CA ASN A 485 12.05 13.88 8.99
C ASN A 485 11.01 13.34 8.00
N PHE A 486 9.78 13.87 8.05
CA PHE A 486 8.69 13.56 7.12
C PHE A 486 8.45 14.74 6.19
N ALA A 487 7.55 14.56 5.24
CA ALA A 487 6.94 15.63 4.47
C ALA A 487 5.47 15.29 4.20
N ALA A 488 4.69 16.32 3.90
CA ALA A 488 3.32 16.18 3.42
C ALA A 488 3.15 17.05 2.18
N TRP A 489 2.48 16.54 1.15
CA TRP A 489 1.85 17.44 0.18
C TRP A 489 0.67 18.10 0.87
N TRP A 490 0.84 19.35 1.32
CA TRP A 490 -0.11 20.01 2.21
C TRP A 490 -0.80 21.21 1.55
N ASP A 491 -0.06 22.02 0.80
CA ASP A 491 -0.61 23.23 0.21
C ASP A 491 -1.21 23.03 -1.20
N GLY A 492 -1.27 24.09 -1.99
CA GLY A 492 -1.92 24.09 -3.29
C GLY A 492 -1.02 23.71 -4.46
N ASP A 493 0.30 23.80 -4.30
CA ASP A 493 1.28 23.53 -5.37
C ASP A 493 1.77 22.07 -5.34
N LEU A 494 2.79 21.76 -6.14
CA LEU A 494 3.32 20.39 -6.28
C LEU A 494 4.62 20.16 -5.51
N LEU A 495 5.18 21.19 -4.86
CA LEU A 495 6.28 21.00 -3.92
C LEU A 495 5.75 20.27 -2.69
N ARG A 496 6.64 19.61 -1.94
CA ARG A 496 6.27 18.82 -0.76
C ARG A 496 6.74 19.52 0.50
N GLU A 497 5.84 19.79 1.43
CA GLU A 497 6.16 20.55 2.65
C GLU A 497 6.87 19.67 3.68
N PRO A 498 8.08 20.04 4.14
CA PRO A 498 8.73 19.30 5.22
C PRO A 498 7.95 19.35 6.53
N MET A 499 8.02 18.24 7.26
CA MET A 499 7.40 18.07 8.57
C MET A 499 8.44 17.84 9.66
N GLY A 500 8.23 18.47 10.82
CA GLY A 500 9.09 18.34 12.00
C GLY A 500 8.27 18.30 13.29
N GLY A 501 8.31 17.19 14.02
CA GLY A 501 7.54 17.02 15.25
C GLY A 501 6.04 17.14 15.00
N THR A 502 5.45 18.28 15.37
CA THR A 502 4.02 18.60 15.19
C THR A 502 3.80 19.81 14.26
N SER A 503 4.75 20.06 13.36
CA SER A 503 4.64 21.14 12.39
C SER A 503 4.80 20.71 10.93
N ILE A 504 4.22 21.54 10.06
CA ILE A 504 4.38 21.52 8.61
C ILE A 504 4.83 22.91 8.18
N ASP A 505 5.91 22.99 7.41
CA ASP A 505 6.57 24.23 7.02
C ASP A 505 6.72 24.30 5.49
N LYS A 506 6.45 25.44 4.85
CA LYS A 506 6.79 25.69 3.45
C LYS A 506 8.24 26.11 3.34
N PHE A 507 9.06 25.35 2.62
CA PHE A 507 10.45 25.71 2.43
C PHE A 507 10.60 26.88 1.45
N ASP A 508 11.41 27.87 1.81
CA ASP A 508 11.84 28.96 0.93
C ASP A 508 13.26 28.65 0.43
N PRO A 509 13.44 28.35 -0.87
CA PRO A 509 14.74 27.98 -1.43
C PRO A 509 15.76 29.13 -1.46
N VAL A 510 15.31 30.38 -1.42
CA VAL A 510 16.19 31.56 -1.43
C VAL A 510 16.86 31.73 -0.07
N THR A 511 16.05 31.74 0.99
CA THR A 511 16.54 31.91 2.37
C THR A 511 17.01 30.59 2.99
N ARG A 512 16.56 29.46 2.45
CA ARG A 512 16.77 28.08 2.96
C ARG A 512 16.20 27.89 4.36
N THR A 513 15.05 28.51 4.59
CA THR A 513 14.29 28.45 5.84
C THR A 513 12.84 28.12 5.53
N GLY A 514 12.10 27.66 6.54
CA GLY A 514 10.70 27.27 6.42
C GLY A 514 9.77 28.31 7.00
N SER A 515 8.64 28.54 6.32
CA SER A 515 7.51 29.32 6.81
C SER A 515 6.45 28.37 7.38
N ARG A 516 6.13 28.52 8.66
CA ARG A 516 5.16 27.66 9.35
C ARG A 516 3.77 27.76 8.71
N ILE A 517 3.24 26.64 8.22
CA ILE A 517 1.86 26.52 7.73
C ILE A 517 0.95 25.92 8.80
N VAL A 518 1.40 24.83 9.45
CA VAL A 518 0.66 24.14 10.51
C VAL A 518 1.48 24.07 11.78
N ASP A 519 0.94 24.57 12.87
CA ASP A 519 1.48 24.38 14.22
C ASP A 519 0.45 23.65 15.09
N ALA A 520 0.49 22.31 15.05
CA ALA A 520 -0.46 21.49 15.76
C ALA A 520 -0.24 21.52 17.28
N ALA A 521 0.95 21.90 17.76
CA ALA A 521 1.23 22.04 19.19
C ALA A 521 0.35 23.13 19.85
N LEU A 522 -0.08 24.16 19.10
CA LEU A 522 -1.03 25.17 19.57
C LEU A 522 -2.40 24.59 19.97
N ASN A 523 -2.73 23.40 19.45
CA ASN A 523 -3.94 22.66 19.77
C ASN A 523 -3.66 21.44 20.68
N GLY A 524 -2.48 21.39 21.30
CA GLY A 524 -2.10 20.33 22.22
C GLY A 524 -1.61 19.04 21.57
N ALA A 525 -1.34 19.02 20.25
CA ALA A 525 -0.75 17.88 19.57
C ALA A 525 0.66 17.55 20.11
N ALA A 526 1.03 16.28 20.05
CA ALA A 526 2.35 15.79 20.39
C ALA A 526 2.81 14.71 19.40
N SER A 527 4.12 14.67 19.15
CA SER A 527 4.74 13.62 18.34
C SER A 527 5.08 12.37 19.16
N ASN A 528 5.54 11.35 18.45
CA ASN A 528 5.84 10.02 18.97
C ASN A 528 7.35 9.70 18.89
N ASN A 529 7.75 8.61 19.55
CA ASN A 529 9.05 7.96 19.36
C ASN A 529 10.27 8.84 19.72
N GLY A 530 10.11 9.70 20.74
CA GLY A 530 11.20 10.52 21.28
C GLY A 530 11.80 11.45 20.23
N THR A 531 13.10 11.35 19.98
CA THR A 531 13.79 12.21 19.00
C THR A 531 13.46 11.85 17.54
N LYS A 532 12.85 10.68 17.28
CA LYS A 532 12.30 10.39 15.94
C LYS A 532 11.13 11.32 15.62
N ALA A 533 10.37 11.75 16.63
CA ALA A 533 9.38 12.81 16.55
C ALA A 533 8.40 12.63 15.37
N THR A 534 7.89 11.41 15.22
CA THR A 534 7.00 11.00 14.12
C THR A 534 5.54 11.34 14.44
N PRO A 535 4.68 11.51 13.42
CA PRO A 535 3.24 11.45 13.62
C PRO A 535 2.80 10.03 14.03
N VAL A 536 1.53 9.88 14.41
CA VAL A 536 0.88 8.57 14.48
C VAL A 536 0.83 7.97 13.06
N LEU A 537 0.45 8.80 12.09
CA LEU A 537 0.31 8.43 10.68
C LEU A 537 0.33 9.70 9.82
N SER A 538 0.88 9.62 8.61
CA SER A 538 0.66 10.61 7.54
C SER A 538 0.32 9.88 6.24
N ALA A 539 -0.82 10.24 5.64
CA ALA A 539 -1.35 9.67 4.39
C ALA A 539 -2.51 10.52 3.84
N ASP A 540 -2.79 10.45 2.53
CA ASP A 540 -4.10 10.86 1.95
C ASP A 540 -5.20 9.94 2.51
N LEU A 541 -5.88 10.36 3.57
CA LEU A 541 -6.90 9.56 4.24
C LEU A 541 -8.29 9.85 3.71
N PHE A 542 -8.55 11.05 3.20
CA PHE A 542 -9.82 11.49 2.61
C PHE A 542 -9.59 12.87 1.97
N GLY A 543 -10.64 13.50 1.45
CA GLY A 543 -10.48 14.73 0.70
C GLY A 543 -9.87 14.47 -0.67
N ASP A 544 -9.13 15.45 -1.19
CA ASP A 544 -8.39 15.29 -2.45
C ASP A 544 -7.00 14.70 -2.19
N TRP A 545 -6.10 14.75 -3.16
CA TRP A 545 -4.81 14.03 -3.18
C TRP A 545 -3.79 14.40 -2.08
N ARG A 546 -4.08 15.40 -1.25
CA ARG A 546 -3.12 15.91 -0.26
C ARG A 546 -3.18 15.10 1.02
N GLU A 547 -2.07 15.12 1.74
CA GLU A 547 -1.86 14.19 2.84
C GLU A 547 -2.44 14.76 4.15
N GLU A 548 -3.33 13.99 4.79
CA GLU A 548 -3.65 14.19 6.19
C GLU A 548 -2.47 13.81 7.08
N VAL A 549 -2.46 14.41 8.28
CA VAL A 549 -1.51 14.06 9.34
C VAL A 549 -2.27 13.78 10.63
N VAL A 550 -2.00 12.63 11.22
CA VAL A 550 -2.55 12.20 12.51
C VAL A 550 -1.48 12.37 13.57
N TRP A 551 -1.74 13.24 14.55
CA TRP A 551 -0.98 13.31 15.79
C TRP A 551 -1.83 12.84 16.95
N ARG A 552 -1.19 12.36 18.02
CA ARG A 552 -1.87 12.26 19.31
C ARG A 552 -1.95 13.64 19.95
N ASN A 553 -2.87 13.83 20.89
CA ASN A 553 -2.71 14.93 21.84
C ASN A 553 -1.70 14.57 22.95
N SER A 554 -1.16 15.59 23.61
CA SER A 554 -0.20 15.44 24.72
C SER A 554 -0.75 14.64 25.90
N GLY A 555 -2.07 14.66 26.11
CA GLY A 555 -2.77 13.90 27.14
C GLY A 555 -3.05 12.43 26.82
N ASN A 556 -2.79 11.98 25.58
CA ASN A 556 -3.13 10.64 25.10
C ASN A 556 -4.63 10.28 25.24
N THR A 557 -5.51 11.25 25.01
CA THR A 557 -6.98 11.08 25.07
C THR A 557 -7.66 11.13 23.72
N GLU A 558 -6.98 11.62 22.68
CA GLU A 558 -7.51 11.67 21.31
C GLU A 558 -6.40 11.59 20.26
N LEU A 559 -6.78 11.13 19.08
CA LEU A 559 -6.06 11.42 17.83
C LEU A 559 -6.60 12.72 17.25
N GLN A 560 -5.72 13.55 16.72
CA GLN A 560 -6.02 14.78 16.00
C GLN A 560 -5.66 14.56 14.53
N VAL A 561 -6.68 14.39 13.68
CA VAL A 561 -6.52 14.19 12.23
C VAL A 561 -6.62 15.54 11.54
N TYR A 562 -5.49 16.07 11.09
CA TYR A 562 -5.38 17.35 10.38
C TYR A 562 -5.53 17.14 8.88
N SER A 563 -6.31 18.02 8.24
CA SER A 563 -6.46 18.09 6.78
C SER A 563 -6.34 19.54 6.31
N THR A 564 -5.91 19.73 5.07
CA THR A 564 -5.65 21.07 4.52
C THR A 564 -6.94 21.78 4.12
N THR A 565 -6.90 23.12 4.17
CA THR A 565 -7.98 24.01 3.67
C THR A 565 -7.50 24.99 2.61
N ILE A 566 -6.26 24.81 2.15
CA ILE A 566 -5.65 25.64 1.10
C ILE A 566 -6.19 25.14 -0.23
N PRO A 567 -6.76 25.96 -1.13
CA PRO A 567 -7.23 25.45 -2.42
C PRO A 567 -6.10 24.99 -3.35
N THR A 568 -6.38 23.99 -4.19
CA THR A 568 -5.49 23.56 -5.29
C THR A 568 -6.27 23.44 -6.60
N ALA A 569 -5.61 23.78 -7.71
CA ALA A 569 -6.10 23.51 -9.06
C ALA A 569 -5.65 22.14 -9.59
N THR A 570 -4.74 21.48 -8.88
CA THR A 570 -4.20 20.17 -9.26
C THR A 570 -5.22 19.08 -9.02
N ARG A 571 -5.38 18.20 -10.01
CA ARG A 571 -6.22 17.02 -9.95
C ARG A 571 -5.36 15.76 -10.07
N ILE A 572 -5.31 14.98 -9.01
CA ILE A 572 -4.64 13.68 -8.95
C ILE A 572 -5.62 12.69 -8.33
N ASN A 573 -5.56 11.42 -8.74
CA ASN A 573 -6.26 10.35 -8.03
C ASN A 573 -5.82 10.34 -6.56
N THR A 574 -6.66 9.87 -5.65
CA THR A 574 -6.23 9.64 -4.27
C THR A 574 -4.94 8.82 -4.25
N LEU A 575 -3.95 9.25 -3.47
CA LEU A 575 -2.64 8.60 -3.40
C LEU A 575 -2.76 7.18 -2.84
N MET A 576 -3.82 6.89 -2.10
CA MET A 576 -4.11 5.53 -1.64
C MET A 576 -4.52 4.56 -2.76
N HIS A 577 -4.84 5.07 -3.96
CA HIS A 577 -5.01 4.25 -5.16
C HIS A 577 -3.72 4.15 -6.00
N ASN A 578 -2.61 4.78 -5.57
CA ASN A 578 -1.28 4.45 -6.06
C ASN A 578 -0.74 3.26 -5.24
N PRO A 579 -0.59 2.04 -5.82
CA PRO A 579 -0.27 0.84 -5.04
C PRO A 579 1.07 0.94 -4.29
N GLN A 580 2.06 1.63 -4.85
CA GLN A 580 3.34 1.84 -4.17
C GLN A 580 3.18 2.75 -2.95
N TYR A 581 2.55 3.90 -3.11
CA TYR A 581 2.27 4.80 -1.99
C TYR A 581 1.50 4.08 -0.88
N ARG A 582 0.42 3.37 -1.23
CA ARG A 582 -0.45 2.66 -0.28
C ARG A 582 0.27 1.56 0.48
N THR A 583 1.16 0.79 -0.18
CA THR A 583 1.95 -0.25 0.49
C THR A 583 3.03 0.34 1.39
N GLN A 584 3.65 1.46 1.01
CA GLN A 584 4.57 2.18 1.89
C GLN A 584 3.85 2.80 3.11
N VAL A 585 2.62 3.29 2.96
CA VAL A 585 1.76 3.72 4.08
C VAL A 585 1.50 2.55 5.04
N ALA A 586 1.21 1.35 4.53
CA ALA A 586 1.00 0.16 5.35
C ALA A 586 2.23 -0.19 6.20
N GLY A 587 3.44 0.00 5.64
CA GLY A 587 4.72 -0.23 6.32
C GLY A 587 5.20 0.94 7.19
N GLN A 588 4.50 2.08 7.25
CA GLN A 588 4.98 3.30 7.92
C GLN A 588 5.25 3.10 9.42
N ASN A 589 4.55 2.17 10.08
CA ASN A 589 4.72 1.88 11.51
C ASN A 589 5.92 0.96 11.84
N ALA A 590 6.66 0.48 10.83
CA ALA A 590 7.76 -0.46 11.03
C ALA A 590 9.06 0.24 11.46
N GLY A 591 9.67 -0.23 12.55
CA GLY A 591 11.00 0.22 12.99
C GLY A 591 11.08 1.73 13.21
N TYR A 592 11.83 2.43 12.37
CA TYR A 592 11.85 3.89 12.33
C TYR A 592 11.04 4.38 11.13
N ASN A 593 9.86 4.93 11.41
CA ASN A 593 8.87 5.36 10.42
C ASN A 593 9.51 6.23 9.34
N GLN A 594 9.14 6.00 8.07
CA GLN A 594 9.58 6.80 6.92
C GLN A 594 8.36 7.30 6.13
N PRO A 595 8.45 8.47 5.46
CA PRO A 595 7.36 8.99 4.64
C PRO A 595 7.14 8.12 3.38
N PRO A 596 5.88 7.98 2.91
CA PRO A 596 5.56 7.24 1.69
C PRO A 596 5.88 8.05 0.44
N HIS A 597 6.15 7.37 -0.68
CA HIS A 597 6.34 7.95 -2.01
C HIS A 597 5.55 7.19 -3.09
N PRO A 598 4.88 7.89 -4.02
CA PRO A 598 4.18 7.27 -5.14
C PRO A 598 5.16 6.72 -6.19
N SER A 599 4.66 5.84 -7.06
CA SER A 599 5.43 5.26 -8.18
C SER A 599 5.78 6.26 -9.29
N PHE A 600 5.20 7.47 -9.26
CA PHE A 600 5.43 8.54 -10.22
C PHE A 600 6.02 9.79 -9.55
N TYR A 601 6.61 10.70 -10.35
CA TYR A 601 7.12 11.97 -9.83
C TYR A 601 5.96 12.91 -9.52
N LEU A 602 5.83 13.28 -8.24
CA LEU A 602 4.85 14.24 -7.76
C LEU A 602 5.59 15.47 -7.24
N GLY A 603 5.83 16.41 -8.15
CA GLY A 603 6.71 17.56 -7.93
C GLY A 603 6.46 18.71 -8.91
N HIS A 604 7.17 19.82 -8.71
CA HIS A 604 7.12 20.99 -9.55
C HIS A 604 7.36 20.67 -11.03
N GLY A 605 6.55 21.25 -11.91
CA GLY A 605 6.65 21.02 -13.35
C GLY A 605 6.11 19.67 -13.84
N ALA A 606 5.65 18.78 -12.95
CA ALA A 606 4.92 17.59 -13.36
C ALA A 606 3.62 17.97 -14.07
N THR A 607 3.34 17.33 -15.20
CA THR A 607 2.13 17.57 -16.03
C THR A 607 1.27 16.33 -16.21
N SER A 608 1.71 15.19 -15.69
CA SER A 608 1.01 13.91 -15.78
C SER A 608 1.27 13.07 -14.54
N PHE A 609 0.23 12.42 -14.03
CA PHE A 609 0.26 11.56 -12.86
C PHE A 609 -0.24 10.16 -13.29
N PRO A 610 0.63 9.30 -13.84
CA PRO A 610 0.21 8.02 -14.37
C PRO A 610 -0.35 7.12 -13.26
N GLN A 611 -1.45 6.45 -13.57
CA GLN A 611 -2.11 5.48 -12.71
C GLN A 611 -1.70 4.07 -13.14
N ASP A 612 -1.14 3.29 -12.22
CA ASP A 612 -0.87 1.87 -12.44
C ASP A 612 -2.20 1.14 -12.74
N PRO A 613 -2.19 0.08 -13.58
CA PRO A 613 -3.35 -0.78 -13.72
C PRO A 613 -3.78 -1.31 -12.35
N VAL A 614 -5.05 -1.12 -12.01
CA VAL A 614 -5.60 -1.48 -10.70
C VAL A 614 -7.03 -2.01 -10.82
N HIS A 615 -7.46 -2.75 -9.81
CA HIS A 615 -8.84 -3.19 -9.65
C HIS A 615 -9.26 -3.17 -8.17
N ILE A 616 -10.55 -3.02 -7.91
CA ILE A 616 -11.10 -3.18 -6.56
C ILE A 616 -11.31 -4.68 -6.24
N PRO A 617 -11.30 -5.08 -4.95
CA PRO A 617 -11.82 -6.35 -4.49
C PRO A 617 -13.20 -6.63 -5.07
N TYR A 618 -13.38 -7.85 -5.53
CA TYR A 618 -14.68 -8.31 -6.01
C TYR A 618 -15.44 -8.91 -4.83
N ASP A 619 -16.50 -8.23 -4.37
CA ASP A 619 -17.36 -8.67 -3.24
C ASP A 619 -18.18 -9.94 -3.53
N GLY A 620 -18.04 -10.46 -4.75
CA GLY A 620 -18.69 -11.68 -5.18
C GLY A 620 -20.10 -11.51 -5.71
N THR A 621 -20.62 -10.29 -5.77
CA THR A 621 -22.01 -10.00 -6.17
C THR A 621 -22.07 -9.13 -7.41
N GLY A 622 -23.24 -9.07 -8.06
CA GLY A 622 -23.48 -8.12 -9.14
C GLY A 622 -22.66 -8.36 -10.41
N THR A 623 -22.20 -7.30 -11.06
CA THR A 623 -21.60 -7.38 -12.40
C THR A 623 -20.09 -7.65 -12.36
N VAL A 624 -19.65 -8.73 -13.02
CA VAL A 624 -18.25 -9.09 -13.23
C VAL A 624 -17.89 -8.92 -14.69
N GLN A 625 -16.93 -8.04 -14.99
CA GLN A 625 -16.46 -7.84 -16.36
C GLN A 625 -15.65 -9.07 -16.82
N ALA A 626 -15.88 -9.57 -18.03
CA ALA A 626 -15.30 -10.84 -18.45
C ALA A 626 -13.78 -10.75 -18.64
N GLU A 627 -13.28 -9.58 -19.05
CA GLU A 627 -11.86 -9.34 -19.26
C GLU A 627 -11.01 -9.43 -17.98
N THR A 628 -11.62 -9.47 -16.79
CA THR A 628 -10.92 -9.62 -15.51
C THR A 628 -10.72 -11.09 -15.10
N ALA A 629 -11.27 -12.05 -15.85
CA ALA A 629 -11.17 -13.47 -15.52
C ALA A 629 -9.72 -13.99 -15.62
N ILE A 630 -9.40 -15.03 -14.83
CA ILE A 630 -8.16 -15.79 -15.01
C ILE A 630 -8.32 -16.64 -16.27
N VAL A 631 -7.63 -16.25 -17.34
CA VAL A 631 -7.72 -16.90 -18.65
C VAL A 631 -6.60 -17.92 -18.88
N GLY A 632 -6.88 -18.94 -19.69
CA GLY A 632 -5.90 -19.97 -20.04
C GLY A 632 -6.18 -20.59 -21.41
N GLY A 633 -5.20 -21.35 -21.91
CA GLY A 633 -5.35 -22.20 -23.10
C GLY A 633 -5.71 -21.45 -24.39
N GLY A 634 -5.27 -20.19 -24.53
CA GLY A 634 -5.48 -19.37 -25.72
C GLY A 634 -6.72 -18.47 -25.68
N THR A 635 -7.48 -18.48 -24.58
CA THR A 635 -8.49 -17.44 -24.31
C THR A 635 -7.81 -16.08 -24.15
N ALA A 636 -8.36 -15.03 -24.74
CA ALA A 636 -7.77 -13.70 -24.70
C ALA A 636 -8.83 -12.58 -24.63
N ALA A 637 -8.53 -11.53 -23.88
CA ALA A 637 -9.28 -10.28 -23.90
C ALA A 637 -9.04 -9.51 -25.21
N LYS A 638 -10.09 -8.90 -25.76
CA LYS A 638 -10.07 -8.14 -27.03
C LYS A 638 -10.93 -6.89 -26.93
N THR A 639 -10.64 -5.92 -27.80
CA THR A 639 -11.36 -4.63 -27.94
C THR A 639 -11.72 -4.33 -29.40
N ASP A 640 -11.50 -5.31 -30.30
CA ASP A 640 -11.55 -5.15 -31.76
C ASP A 640 -12.98 -5.13 -32.35
N ARG A 641 -14.02 -5.14 -31.50
CA ARG A 641 -15.44 -5.16 -31.89
C ARG A 641 -16.21 -4.24 -30.97
N ALA A 642 -17.13 -3.42 -31.48
CA ALA A 642 -17.89 -2.50 -30.66
C ALA A 642 -19.03 -3.18 -29.86
N GLY A 643 -19.51 -2.49 -28.81
CA GLY A 643 -20.72 -2.84 -28.07
C GLY A 643 -20.54 -3.68 -26.81
N TYR A 644 -19.29 -4.04 -26.46
CA TYR A 644 -18.95 -4.58 -25.13
C TYR A 644 -19.09 -3.49 -24.06
N ARG A 645 -19.14 -3.90 -22.79
CA ARG A 645 -19.15 -3.00 -21.62
C ARG A 645 -17.75 -2.92 -21.05
N SER A 646 -17.46 -1.86 -20.30
CA SER A 646 -16.13 -1.66 -19.69
C SER A 646 -15.00 -1.59 -20.74
N THR A 647 -13.95 -2.39 -20.58
CA THR A 647 -12.66 -2.20 -21.25
C THR A 647 -12.38 -3.25 -22.32
N GLY A 648 -13.12 -4.37 -22.33
CA GLY A 648 -12.98 -5.39 -23.36
C GLY A 648 -14.00 -6.51 -23.25
N PHE A 649 -13.69 -7.64 -23.89
CA PHE A 649 -14.45 -8.90 -23.80
C PHE A 649 -13.53 -10.08 -24.04
N LEU A 650 -13.92 -11.28 -23.63
CA LEU A 650 -13.16 -12.51 -23.86
C LEU A 650 -13.52 -13.19 -25.19
N THR A 651 -12.49 -13.67 -25.86
CA THR A 651 -12.58 -14.58 -27.01
C THR A 651 -11.98 -15.94 -26.65
N PHE A 652 -12.57 -17.01 -27.18
CA PHE A 652 -12.17 -18.38 -26.86
C PHE A 652 -11.70 -19.13 -28.13
N PRO A 653 -10.60 -19.90 -28.06
CA PRO A 653 -10.15 -20.78 -29.14
C PRO A 653 -11.09 -21.98 -29.28
N ALA A 654 -10.88 -22.79 -30.33
CA ALA A 654 -11.73 -23.95 -30.59
C ALA A 654 -11.68 -25.01 -29.47
N SER A 655 -10.56 -25.16 -28.78
CA SER A 655 -10.44 -26.15 -27.70
C SER A 655 -9.37 -25.72 -26.72
N GLY A 656 -9.53 -26.12 -25.45
CA GLY A 656 -8.54 -25.92 -24.40
C GLY A 656 -8.56 -24.54 -23.76
N GLY A 657 -9.27 -23.57 -24.34
CA GLY A 657 -9.41 -22.24 -23.76
C GLY A 657 -10.32 -22.22 -22.54
N SER A 658 -9.90 -21.52 -21.49
CA SER A 658 -10.63 -21.35 -20.23
C SER A 658 -10.70 -19.90 -19.76
N ALA A 659 -11.73 -19.55 -18.99
CA ALA A 659 -11.86 -18.31 -18.24
C ALA A 659 -12.48 -18.61 -16.87
N GLU A 660 -11.77 -18.31 -15.79
CA GLU A 660 -12.19 -18.59 -14.42
C GLU A 660 -12.46 -17.29 -13.65
N PHE A 661 -13.64 -17.25 -13.05
CA PHE A 661 -14.09 -16.20 -12.14
C PHE A 661 -14.12 -16.78 -10.73
N GLY A 662 -13.29 -16.25 -9.85
CA GLY A 662 -13.32 -16.59 -8.43
C GLY A 662 -14.25 -15.68 -7.64
N ARG A 663 -14.37 -15.94 -6.35
CA ARG A 663 -15.08 -15.12 -5.37
C ARG A 663 -16.58 -14.95 -5.54
N ILE A 664 -17.28 -15.84 -6.25
CA ILE A 664 -18.73 -15.64 -6.43
C ILE A 664 -19.46 -15.85 -5.10
N ASN A 665 -20.18 -14.84 -4.63
CA ASN A 665 -20.93 -14.88 -3.39
C ASN A 665 -22.23 -15.67 -3.56
N GLY A 666 -22.28 -16.83 -2.93
CA GLY A 666 -23.49 -17.66 -2.90
C GLY A 666 -24.53 -17.20 -1.88
N GLY A 667 -24.22 -16.21 -1.03
CA GLY A 667 -25.01 -15.85 0.14
C GLY A 667 -25.17 -17.07 1.05
N ALA A 668 -26.42 -17.47 1.32
CA ALA A 668 -26.74 -18.70 2.05
C ALA A 668 -26.47 -20.01 1.25
N GLY A 669 -25.95 -19.92 0.02
CA GLY A 669 -25.75 -21.04 -0.89
C GLY A 669 -27.02 -21.44 -1.65
N GLY A 670 -26.94 -22.57 -2.35
CA GLY A 670 -28.02 -23.16 -3.13
C GLY A 670 -28.02 -22.75 -4.61
N ALA A 671 -29.13 -23.04 -5.28
CA ALA A 671 -29.32 -22.70 -6.69
C ALA A 671 -29.49 -21.18 -6.87
N LYS A 672 -28.66 -20.60 -7.73
CA LYS A 672 -28.66 -19.20 -8.09
C LYS A 672 -28.70 -19.05 -9.60
N THR A 673 -29.15 -17.89 -10.09
CA THR A 673 -29.14 -17.58 -11.52
C THR A 673 -28.04 -16.57 -11.79
N ILE A 674 -27.16 -16.89 -12.73
CA ILE A 674 -26.24 -15.93 -13.32
C ILE A 674 -26.77 -15.48 -14.68
N THR A 675 -26.48 -14.23 -15.05
CA THR A 675 -26.66 -13.70 -16.41
C THR A 675 -25.30 -13.58 -17.06
N ILE A 676 -25.21 -13.92 -18.34
CA ILE A 676 -23.98 -13.87 -19.14
C ILE A 676 -24.26 -12.99 -20.33
N ARG A 677 -23.59 -11.85 -20.46
CA ARG A 677 -23.65 -11.01 -21.67
C ARG A 677 -22.64 -11.52 -22.68
N TYR A 678 -23.09 -11.78 -23.91
CA TYR A 678 -22.27 -12.43 -24.93
C TYR A 678 -22.65 -12.03 -26.36
N ALA A 679 -21.74 -12.28 -27.31
CA ALA A 679 -21.99 -12.19 -28.74
C ALA A 679 -21.58 -13.50 -29.43
N ASN A 680 -22.44 -14.04 -30.30
CA ASN A 680 -22.11 -15.19 -31.14
C ASN A 680 -22.52 -14.89 -32.58
N GLY A 681 -21.53 -14.46 -33.38
CA GLY A 681 -21.71 -14.14 -34.79
C GLY A 681 -21.66 -15.35 -35.73
N ASN A 682 -21.68 -16.58 -35.21
CA ASN A 682 -21.71 -17.79 -36.05
C ASN A 682 -23.14 -18.11 -36.50
N PRO A 683 -23.29 -18.90 -37.59
CA PRO A 683 -24.61 -19.35 -38.04
C PRO A 683 -25.22 -20.46 -37.18
N THR A 684 -24.52 -20.93 -36.13
CA THR A 684 -24.98 -21.99 -35.22
C THR A 684 -24.73 -21.63 -33.74
N PRO A 685 -25.57 -22.13 -32.81
CA PRO A 685 -25.28 -22.04 -31.38
C PRO A 685 -23.95 -22.72 -31.03
N ARG A 686 -23.26 -22.19 -30.03
CA ARG A 686 -22.01 -22.75 -29.51
C ARG A 686 -22.20 -23.21 -28.09
N THR A 687 -21.84 -24.46 -27.81
CA THR A 687 -21.93 -25.08 -26.49
C THR A 687 -20.53 -25.41 -25.99
N GLY A 688 -20.28 -25.07 -24.72
CA GLY A 688 -19.09 -25.48 -23.99
C GLY A 688 -19.45 -25.88 -22.56
N VAL A 689 -18.48 -25.80 -21.66
CA VAL A 689 -18.62 -26.20 -20.27
C VAL A 689 -18.57 -24.97 -19.36
N LEU A 690 -19.49 -24.91 -18.40
CA LEU A 690 -19.40 -24.05 -17.22
C LEU A 690 -19.15 -24.97 -16.02
N ARG A 691 -18.00 -24.83 -15.34
CA ARG A 691 -17.75 -25.50 -14.06
C ARG A 691 -18.11 -24.57 -12.92
N VAL A 692 -18.91 -25.05 -11.98
CA VAL A 692 -19.26 -24.36 -10.74
C VAL A 692 -18.62 -25.13 -9.61
N ASN A 693 -17.65 -24.55 -8.91
CA ASN A 693 -16.88 -25.24 -7.87
C ASN A 693 -16.33 -26.60 -8.34
N GLY A 694 -15.78 -26.64 -9.56
CA GLY A 694 -15.28 -27.85 -10.20
C GLY A 694 -16.35 -28.77 -10.84
N VAL A 695 -17.64 -28.57 -10.54
CA VAL A 695 -18.73 -29.39 -11.08
C VAL A 695 -19.15 -28.88 -12.47
N ALA A 696 -18.98 -29.71 -13.50
CA ALA A 696 -19.26 -29.34 -14.88
C ALA A 696 -20.76 -29.36 -15.22
N GLN A 697 -21.21 -28.36 -15.96
CA GLN A 697 -22.49 -28.32 -16.66
C GLN A 697 -22.35 -27.69 -18.05
N ALA A 698 -23.32 -27.96 -18.93
CA ALA A 698 -23.31 -27.37 -20.28
C ALA A 698 -23.76 -25.91 -20.25
N VAL A 699 -23.09 -25.06 -21.02
CA VAL A 699 -23.52 -23.68 -21.28
C VAL A 699 -23.60 -23.44 -22.79
N THR A 700 -24.71 -22.87 -23.26
CA THR A 700 -24.98 -22.69 -24.69
C THR A 700 -25.23 -21.23 -25.03
N PHE A 701 -24.46 -20.72 -25.98
CA PHE A 701 -24.53 -19.37 -26.53
C PHE A 701 -25.28 -19.39 -27.87
N LYS A 702 -26.51 -18.88 -27.88
CA LYS A 702 -27.36 -18.83 -29.09
C LYS A 702 -26.82 -17.80 -30.09
N ILE A 703 -27.30 -17.86 -31.33
CA ILE A 703 -26.88 -16.92 -32.38
C ILE A 703 -27.37 -15.51 -32.02
N THR A 704 -26.50 -14.51 -32.09
CA THR A 704 -26.87 -13.10 -31.87
C THR A 704 -26.97 -12.28 -33.16
N GLY A 705 -26.72 -12.92 -34.31
CA GLY A 705 -26.81 -12.30 -35.64
C GLY A 705 -25.58 -11.46 -36.03
N GLY A 706 -24.55 -11.38 -35.18
CA GLY A 706 -23.30 -10.70 -35.47
C GLY A 706 -22.39 -10.59 -34.25
N TRP A 707 -21.09 -10.39 -34.47
CA TRP A 707 -20.09 -10.27 -33.39
C TRP A 707 -20.11 -8.91 -32.66
N THR A 708 -20.88 -7.95 -33.15
CA THR A 708 -21.16 -6.66 -32.50
C THR A 708 -22.57 -6.61 -31.89
N ASN A 709 -23.35 -7.69 -32.06
CA ASN A 709 -24.70 -7.79 -31.51
C ASN A 709 -24.62 -8.60 -30.20
N TRP A 710 -24.75 -7.89 -29.08
CA TRP A 710 -24.63 -8.46 -27.75
C TRP A 710 -26.02 -8.81 -27.20
N SER A 711 -26.13 -9.97 -26.57
CA SER A 711 -27.34 -10.48 -25.94
C SER A 711 -27.01 -11.08 -24.57
N THR A 712 -28.03 -11.49 -23.82
CA THR A 712 -27.87 -12.14 -22.53
C THR A 712 -28.35 -13.59 -22.57
N ALA A 713 -27.62 -14.46 -21.88
CA ALA A 713 -28.04 -15.82 -21.55
C ALA A 713 -28.10 -15.95 -20.03
N THR A 714 -28.89 -16.88 -19.53
CA THR A 714 -28.93 -17.21 -18.09
C THR A 714 -28.50 -18.64 -17.87
N ALA A 715 -27.86 -18.90 -16.73
CA ALA A 715 -27.52 -20.24 -16.27
C ALA A 715 -27.85 -20.37 -14.79
N THR A 716 -28.42 -21.50 -14.40
CA THR A 716 -28.58 -21.86 -12.99
C THR A 716 -27.28 -22.50 -12.51
N VAL A 717 -26.73 -22.01 -11.41
CA VAL A 717 -25.49 -22.49 -10.79
C VAL A 717 -25.77 -22.84 -9.33
N ASN A 718 -25.21 -23.93 -8.83
CA ASN A 718 -25.31 -24.29 -7.41
C ASN A 718 -24.08 -23.77 -6.69
N LEU A 719 -24.26 -22.73 -5.88
CA LEU A 719 -23.19 -22.11 -5.10
C LEU A 719 -23.20 -22.66 -3.67
N ALA A 720 -22.03 -22.87 -3.09
CA ALA A 720 -21.84 -22.99 -1.65
C ALA A 720 -22.14 -21.63 -0.98
N ALA A 721 -22.39 -21.65 0.33
CA ALA A 721 -22.54 -20.43 1.11
C ALA A 721 -21.23 -19.63 1.14
N GLY A 722 -21.33 -18.30 1.18
CA GLY A 722 -20.18 -17.38 1.20
C GLY A 722 -19.55 -17.12 -0.16
N ALA A 723 -18.41 -16.42 -0.16
CA ALA A 723 -17.75 -15.91 -1.36
C ALA A 723 -16.84 -16.90 -2.08
N ASN A 724 -16.49 -18.05 -1.50
CA ASN A 724 -15.44 -18.93 -2.05
C ASN A 724 -15.86 -19.76 -3.27
N ASN A 725 -16.88 -19.34 -4.03
CA ASN A 725 -17.31 -20.06 -5.22
C ASN A 725 -16.53 -19.64 -6.46
N THR A 726 -16.38 -20.59 -7.40
CA THR A 726 -15.75 -20.36 -8.70
C THR A 726 -16.70 -20.70 -9.85
N LEU A 727 -16.63 -19.91 -10.92
CA LEU A 727 -17.28 -20.14 -12.20
C LEU A 727 -16.22 -20.20 -13.29
N ARG A 728 -16.08 -21.33 -13.99
CA ARG A 728 -15.08 -21.50 -15.05
C ARG A 728 -15.72 -21.89 -16.38
N PHE A 729 -15.55 -21.06 -17.39
CA PHE A 729 -16.00 -21.34 -18.76
C PHE A 729 -14.89 -22.04 -19.54
N GLU A 730 -15.22 -23.10 -20.27
CA GLU A 730 -14.27 -23.89 -21.06
C GLU A 730 -14.82 -24.17 -22.47
N SER A 731 -13.95 -23.99 -23.47
CA SER A 731 -14.22 -24.33 -24.87
C SER A 731 -13.92 -25.81 -25.15
N THR A 732 -14.83 -26.50 -25.84
CA THR A 732 -14.74 -27.95 -26.11
C THR A 732 -15.01 -28.26 -27.59
N GLY A 733 -13.97 -28.35 -28.40
CA GLY A 733 -14.05 -28.68 -29.84
C GLY A 733 -14.60 -27.57 -30.75
N GLN A 734 -15.12 -26.49 -30.17
CA GLN A 734 -15.42 -25.21 -30.80
C GLN A 734 -15.22 -24.06 -29.79
N GLY A 735 -15.02 -22.84 -30.29
CA GLY A 735 -14.96 -21.67 -29.43
C GLY A 735 -16.33 -21.39 -28.80
N LEU A 736 -16.35 -20.61 -27.72
CA LEU A 736 -17.58 -20.10 -27.14
C LEU A 736 -18.13 -18.91 -27.95
N GLY A 737 -19.22 -18.29 -27.48
CA GLY A 737 -19.47 -16.89 -27.82
C GLY A 737 -18.39 -15.99 -27.20
N ASN A 738 -18.27 -14.77 -27.70
CA ASN A 738 -17.49 -13.75 -27.01
C ASN A 738 -18.24 -13.39 -25.73
N ILE A 739 -17.59 -13.45 -24.56
CA ILE A 739 -18.22 -13.16 -23.27
C ILE A 739 -17.79 -11.76 -22.85
N ASP A 740 -18.75 -10.91 -22.49
CA ASP A 740 -18.55 -9.51 -22.13
C ASP A 740 -18.55 -9.30 -20.62
N GLU A 741 -19.58 -9.80 -19.94
CA GLU A 741 -19.70 -9.70 -18.48
C GLU A 741 -20.62 -10.80 -17.96
N LEU A 742 -20.52 -11.05 -16.66
CA LEU A 742 -21.44 -11.85 -15.87
C LEU A 742 -22.21 -10.94 -14.92
N ILE A 743 -23.47 -11.26 -14.64
CA ILE A 743 -24.18 -10.76 -13.47
C ILE A 743 -24.41 -11.96 -12.58
N VAL A 744 -23.82 -11.93 -11.40
CA VAL A 744 -23.90 -13.00 -10.40
C VAL A 744 -24.75 -12.52 -9.20
N PRO A 745 -25.13 -13.43 -8.29
CA PRO A 745 -26.18 -13.22 -7.30
C PRO A 745 -25.97 -12.07 -6.32
#